data_AF-A0A2D9T790-F1
#
_entry.id   AF-A0A2D9T790-F1
#
_cell.length_a   1.000
_cell.length_b   1.000
_cell.length_c   1.000
_cell.angle_alpha   90.00
_cell.angle_beta   90.00
_cell.angle_gamma   90.00
#
_symmetry.space_group_name_H-M   'P 1'
#
loop_
_entity.id
_entity.type
_entity.pdbx_description
1 polymer ?
#
loop_
_entity_poly.entity_id
_entity_poly.type
_entity_poly.pdbx_seq_one_letter_code
_entity_poly.pdbx_strand_id
1 'polypeptide(L)'
;MSAPKSHARFSFLLCLLLLAFGAACGSDGDGGTTPCEEGDDACVEALDQVRLTYLDVQYDLSQPVYINNRVPIEYGLTGAGGDGAVSQVAVAFSFIEADPADPEAPIQCTSNAMIAELPGDGAEHRFNGYIWPTTACEELLGHEVNIAVEFDGGDEVETETDAPIVAFTTAAQGEAVNQQCLSALGEPGCVYAIDLQATPEAAGEDLIDVLHAGMQAGSSVGVLPLEAIAPTLSIESILTVNGRDPYIAAVDPADVPEDLIADEPGIVEDLQFGLSEAEAQALIGMPGAAALRYAIRPTGSEDEYLPLRVGLPDSETQERVDAIAVEELLPGTPNIFAHELYAEGNTRVALAEGGTWGALTDFEVRGCFEADFVQEGNEGSYDGTDDCRTVEIVMVRETESTSAATAHEFNANLERTIGGSRLRLETGLETQNRLDTEGVSSRIEGYVTIAGRIGRNFAVDVARASAEAGAGLDPLANGYEVSVVAFGETVFEASETGGEITREDEFSVAKSFRFPGLGFGFGPVRIGLTFELGGEVGIGMEDGLFSTTDADICTEALGQDSFLACAQIGRTTTPFFAFTGVIEGGVRIGPVSGGVEADLRLVNTEFPLQTTLSIGATEDGRVSVVGNANWNLELRLIQGDVNIVGRIRFRRRFLRRFNRTLRVNLFSFASPLIERELLNRSIALEELL
;
A
#
# COMPACT_ATOMS: atom_id res chain seq x y z
N MET A 1 49.26 44.78 59.72
CA MET A 1 48.75 46.16 59.92
C MET A 1 47.24 46.13 59.76
N SER A 2 46.55 46.69 60.76
CA SER A 2 45.11 47.00 60.87
C SER A 2 44.06 46.10 60.22
N ALA A 3 43.25 45.50 61.09
CA ALA A 3 41.90 45.00 60.83
C ALA A 3 40.89 46.16 60.56
N PRO A 4 39.56 45.96 60.72
CA PRO A 4 38.57 45.37 59.80
C PRO A 4 37.38 46.35 59.59
N LYS A 5 36.26 45.89 59.00
CA LYS A 5 34.83 46.32 59.18
C LYS A 5 34.08 46.11 57.85
N SER A 6 32.79 45.79 57.79
CA SER A 6 31.78 45.35 58.75
C SER A 6 30.51 45.00 57.96
N HIS A 7 29.82 43.97 58.43
CA HIS A 7 28.37 43.70 58.38
C HIS A 7 27.44 44.58 57.53
N ALA A 8 26.55 43.92 56.77
CA ALA A 8 25.12 44.04 57.02
C ALA A 8 24.39 42.73 56.65
N ARG A 9 23.68 42.20 57.64
CA ARG A 9 22.72 41.10 57.53
C ARG A 9 21.39 41.67 57.04
N PHE A 10 20.62 40.91 56.26
CA PHE A 10 19.19 40.73 56.55
C PHE A 10 18.71 39.38 56.03
N SER A 11 18.29 38.54 56.97
CA SER A 11 17.55 37.28 56.78
C SER A 11 16.07 37.58 56.55
N PHE A 12 15.42 36.79 55.71
CA PHE A 12 14.26 35.92 56.01
C PHE A 12 13.90 35.21 54.68
N LEU A 13 14.07 33.87 54.56
CA LEU A 13 13.06 32.83 54.84
C LEU A 13 11.77 33.07 54.01
N LEU A 14 11.22 32.14 53.21
CA LEU A 14 11.22 30.68 53.31
C LEU A 14 10.43 30.09 52.10
N CYS A 15 10.84 28.89 51.63
CA CYS A 15 10.08 27.88 50.85
C CYS A 15 9.73 28.21 49.37
N LEU A 16 9.86 27.33 48.37
CA LEU A 16 9.92 25.85 48.34
C LEU A 16 10.40 25.37 46.94
N LEU A 17 11.21 24.29 46.91
CA LEU A 17 11.51 23.29 45.83
C LEU A 17 12.25 23.76 44.54
N LEU A 18 13.52 23.36 44.28
CA LEU A 18 14.05 22.04 43.80
C LEU A 18 13.52 21.70 42.38
N LEU A 19 14.30 21.50 41.31
CA LEU A 19 15.68 21.01 41.14
C LEU A 19 16.34 21.55 39.86
N ALA A 20 17.66 21.42 39.81
CA ALA A 20 18.59 22.13 38.95
C ALA A 20 19.05 21.36 37.71
N PHE A 21 19.45 22.15 36.71
CA PHE A 21 20.38 21.84 35.62
C PHE A 21 21.68 21.16 36.07
N GLY A 22 22.28 20.36 35.17
CA GLY A 22 23.74 20.20 35.12
C GLY A 22 24.29 18.93 34.45
N ALA A 23 24.54 19.03 33.13
CA ALA A 23 25.66 18.48 32.36
C ALA A 23 26.25 17.09 32.67
N ALA A 24 26.35 16.25 31.63
CA ALA A 24 27.45 15.31 31.47
C ALA A 24 27.85 15.21 29.98
N CYS A 25 29.12 15.49 29.72
CA CYS A 25 29.85 15.17 28.49
C CYS A 25 30.80 14.02 28.88
N GLY A 26 30.87 12.94 28.09
CA GLY A 26 31.69 11.77 28.42
C GLY A 26 31.80 10.76 27.27
N SER A 27 32.88 10.91 26.49
CA SER A 27 33.73 9.94 25.76
C SER A 27 33.30 8.47 25.52
N ASP A 28 33.52 8.05 24.27
CA ASP A 28 34.19 6.83 23.79
C ASP A 28 34.16 5.54 24.63
N GLY A 29 33.67 4.46 24.02
CA GLY A 29 34.28 3.12 24.12
C GLY A 29 33.40 2.00 24.66
N ASP A 30 33.23 0.97 23.82
CA ASP A 30 32.90 -0.43 24.12
C ASP A 30 31.51 -0.79 24.67
N GLY A 31 30.88 -1.74 23.99
CA GLY A 31 29.78 -2.57 24.49
C GLY A 31 28.59 -2.58 23.55
N GLY A 32 28.45 -3.65 22.77
CA GLY A 32 27.28 -3.88 21.93
C GLY A 32 26.01 -3.90 22.77
N THR A 33 25.07 -3.04 22.40
CA THR A 33 23.66 -3.17 22.77
C THR A 33 22.86 -2.80 21.53
N THR A 34 22.00 -3.73 21.14
CA THR A 34 20.98 -3.68 20.10
C THR A 34 20.28 -2.31 19.97
N PRO A 35 19.87 -1.89 18.76
CA PRO A 35 19.22 -0.60 18.56
C PRO A 35 17.76 -0.70 19.03
N CYS A 36 17.54 -0.41 20.31
CA CYS A 36 16.27 0.11 20.80
C CYS A 36 16.57 1.54 21.23
N GLU A 37 16.31 2.52 20.37
CA GLU A 37 16.37 3.93 20.79
C GLU A 37 15.31 4.20 21.87
N GLU A 38 15.72 4.91 22.92
CA GLU A 38 14.87 5.32 24.04
C GLU A 38 13.73 6.23 23.55
N GLY A 39 12.56 5.65 23.28
CA GLY A 39 11.32 6.36 22.97
C GLY A 39 10.10 5.52 23.32
N ASP A 40 9.73 5.51 24.61
CA ASP A 40 8.45 5.18 25.27
C ASP A 40 7.51 4.03 24.79
N ASP A 41 7.85 3.22 23.79
CA ASP A 41 7.12 2.00 23.46
C ASP A 41 7.87 0.76 23.98
N ALA A 42 7.15 -0.07 24.74
CA ALA A 42 7.67 -1.26 25.41
C ALA A 42 8.51 -2.11 24.46
N CYS A 43 9.76 -2.39 24.84
CA CYS A 43 10.59 -3.40 24.19
C CYS A 43 9.74 -4.68 24.08
N VAL A 44 9.37 -5.06 22.86
CA VAL A 44 8.74 -6.35 22.61
C VAL A 44 9.71 -7.40 23.14
N GLU A 45 9.27 -8.22 24.09
CA GLU A 45 10.13 -9.25 24.67
C GLU A 45 10.66 -10.13 23.53
N ALA A 46 11.99 -10.32 23.51
CA ALA A 46 12.63 -11.15 22.51
C ALA A 46 12.26 -12.62 22.73
N LEU A 47 12.19 -13.39 21.64
CA LEU A 47 12.08 -14.84 21.74
C LEU A 47 13.35 -15.40 22.39
N ASP A 48 13.20 -16.40 23.24
CA ASP A 48 14.33 -17.14 23.80
C ASP A 48 14.93 -18.07 22.73
N GLN A 49 14.08 -18.60 21.83
CA GLN A 49 14.47 -19.60 20.86
C GLN A 49 13.69 -19.48 19.54
N VAL A 50 14.39 -19.68 18.42
CA VAL A 50 13.79 -19.82 17.08
C VAL A 50 14.34 -21.08 16.40
N ARG A 51 13.48 -21.85 15.73
CA ARG A 51 13.87 -23.04 14.96
C ARG A 51 13.14 -23.11 13.62
N LEU A 52 13.84 -23.58 12.60
CA LEU A 52 13.25 -24.02 11.33
C LEU A 52 12.78 -25.47 11.46
N THR A 53 11.47 -25.70 11.36
CA THR A 53 10.85 -27.03 11.53
C THR A 53 10.28 -27.60 10.24
N TYR A 54 10.13 -26.77 9.21
CA TYR A 54 9.64 -27.20 7.91
C TYR A 54 10.29 -26.38 6.80
N LEU A 55 10.60 -27.01 5.68
CA LEU A 55 11.02 -26.35 4.46
C LEU A 55 10.53 -27.18 3.28
N ASP A 56 9.79 -26.55 2.38
CA ASP A 56 9.34 -27.08 1.10
C ASP A 56 9.81 -26.15 -0.01
N VAL A 57 10.58 -26.70 -0.95
CA VAL A 57 10.98 -25.99 -2.17
C VAL A 57 9.90 -26.27 -3.21
N GLN A 58 9.00 -25.30 -3.41
CA GLN A 58 7.85 -25.41 -4.29
C GLN A 58 8.25 -25.22 -5.76
N TYR A 59 9.34 -25.87 -6.18
CA TYR A 59 9.89 -25.84 -7.52
C TYR A 59 10.10 -27.28 -7.99
N ASP A 60 9.84 -27.56 -9.26
CA ASP A 60 10.20 -28.84 -9.87
C ASP A 60 11.73 -28.91 -10.04
N LEU A 61 12.41 -29.43 -9.03
CA LEU A 61 13.86 -29.61 -9.02
C LEU A 61 14.36 -30.65 -10.05
N SER A 62 13.48 -31.24 -10.87
CA SER A 62 13.92 -31.95 -12.08
C SER A 62 14.29 -31.01 -13.23
N GLN A 63 13.90 -29.73 -13.14
CA GLN A 63 14.32 -28.64 -14.01
C GLN A 63 15.46 -27.85 -13.37
N PRO A 64 16.33 -27.22 -14.18
CA PRO A 64 17.35 -26.32 -13.66
C PRO A 64 16.72 -25.08 -13.00
N VAL A 65 17.35 -24.61 -11.94
CA VAL A 65 17.08 -23.28 -11.36
C VAL A 65 18.07 -22.31 -12.01
N TYR A 66 17.57 -21.22 -12.57
CA TYR A 66 18.40 -20.24 -13.24
C TYR A 66 18.79 -19.08 -12.30
N ILE A 67 19.99 -18.55 -12.49
CA ILE A 67 20.42 -17.30 -11.86
C ILE A 67 19.38 -16.20 -12.11
N ASN A 68 19.12 -15.39 -11.10
CA ASN A 68 18.16 -14.29 -11.08
C ASN A 68 16.68 -14.69 -11.22
N ASN A 69 16.36 -15.98 -11.07
CA ASN A 69 14.98 -16.48 -11.12
C ASN A 69 14.49 -16.88 -9.73
N ARG A 70 13.25 -16.53 -9.41
CA ARG A 70 12.67 -16.83 -8.11
C ARG A 70 12.43 -18.33 -7.93
N VAL A 71 12.70 -18.80 -6.73
CA VAL A 71 12.36 -20.15 -6.26
C VAL A 71 11.36 -20.00 -5.13
N PRO A 72 10.07 -20.33 -5.34
CA PRO A 72 9.06 -20.29 -4.28
C PRO A 72 9.36 -21.35 -3.22
N ILE A 73 9.18 -20.95 -1.96
CA ILE A 73 9.36 -21.82 -0.80
C ILE A 73 8.22 -21.64 0.21
N GLU A 74 7.89 -22.72 0.92
CA GLU A 74 7.13 -22.66 2.17
C GLU A 74 8.08 -23.08 3.30
N TYR A 75 8.11 -22.33 4.39
CA TYR A 75 8.94 -22.65 5.55
C TYR A 75 8.16 -22.51 6.85
N GLY A 76 8.43 -23.40 7.80
CA GLY A 76 7.79 -23.43 9.11
C GLY A 76 8.76 -23.08 10.21
N LEU A 77 8.37 -22.17 11.09
CA LEU A 77 9.16 -21.76 12.25
C LEU A 77 8.43 -22.07 13.54
N THR A 78 9.19 -22.38 14.59
CA THR A 78 8.70 -22.36 15.97
C THR A 78 9.45 -21.30 16.76
N GLY A 79 8.73 -20.45 17.48
CA GLY A 79 9.28 -19.51 18.45
C GLY A 79 8.93 -19.95 19.86
N ALA A 80 9.87 -19.86 20.81
CA ALA A 80 9.59 -20.08 22.23
C ALA A 80 10.12 -18.92 23.07
N GLY A 81 9.38 -18.55 24.12
CA GLY A 81 9.72 -17.46 25.04
C GLY A 81 8.78 -16.25 24.92
N GLY A 82 9.14 -15.14 25.57
CA GLY A 82 8.46 -13.84 25.42
C GLY A 82 6.97 -13.80 25.81
N ASP A 83 6.52 -14.63 26.77
CA ASP A 83 5.13 -14.68 27.26
C ASP A 83 4.04 -14.82 26.15
N GLY A 84 4.40 -15.42 25.01
CA GLY A 84 3.51 -15.57 23.85
C GLY A 84 3.36 -14.29 23.00
N ALA A 85 4.20 -13.29 23.22
CA ALA A 85 4.31 -12.12 22.36
C ALA A 85 4.73 -12.52 20.94
N VAL A 86 4.32 -11.69 19.98
CA VAL A 86 4.71 -11.83 18.57
C VAL A 86 5.97 -11.01 18.35
N SER A 87 7.04 -11.68 17.95
CA SER A 87 8.32 -11.05 17.60
C SER A 87 8.55 -11.16 16.09
N GLN A 88 9.28 -10.19 15.53
CA GLN A 88 9.70 -10.24 14.13
C GLN A 88 11.08 -10.89 14.05
N VAL A 89 11.20 -11.93 13.22
CA VAL A 89 12.45 -12.65 12.98
C VAL A 89 12.85 -12.51 11.52
N ALA A 90 14.07 -12.07 11.23
CA ALA A 90 14.63 -12.09 9.88
C ALA A 90 15.20 -13.48 9.58
N VAL A 91 14.67 -14.14 8.55
CA VAL A 91 15.11 -15.46 8.09
C VAL A 91 15.83 -15.29 6.75
N ALA A 92 17.14 -15.46 6.76
CA ALA A 92 18.01 -15.31 5.61
C ALA A 92 18.29 -16.66 4.95
N PHE A 93 18.09 -16.74 3.65
CA PHE A 93 18.38 -17.92 2.86
C PHE A 93 19.64 -17.72 2.05
N SER A 94 20.41 -18.78 1.88
CA SER A 94 21.61 -18.82 1.05
C SER A 94 21.69 -20.12 0.28
N PHE A 95 22.36 -20.06 -0.86
CA PHE A 95 22.74 -21.23 -1.64
C PHE A 95 24.17 -21.60 -1.27
N ILE A 96 24.40 -22.89 -1.02
CA ILE A 96 25.68 -23.43 -0.56
C ILE A 96 26.07 -24.65 -1.37
N GLU A 97 27.35 -24.79 -1.68
CA GLU A 97 27.89 -25.97 -2.36
C GLU A 97 27.56 -27.26 -1.57
N ALA A 98 27.00 -28.26 -2.25
CA ALA A 98 26.54 -29.50 -1.63
C ALA A 98 27.69 -30.39 -1.14
N ASP A 99 28.77 -30.48 -1.91
CA ASP A 99 29.96 -31.27 -1.62
C ASP A 99 31.23 -30.42 -1.80
N PRO A 100 31.50 -29.49 -0.86
CA PRO A 100 32.62 -28.57 -0.98
C PRO A 100 33.96 -29.28 -0.87
N ALA A 101 34.91 -28.87 -1.72
CA ALA A 101 36.28 -29.38 -1.66
C ALA A 101 36.94 -29.15 -0.28
N ASP A 102 36.51 -28.09 0.43
CA ASP A 102 36.84 -27.82 1.82
C ASP A 102 35.54 -27.62 2.63
N PRO A 103 35.11 -28.59 3.46
CA PRO A 103 33.92 -28.47 4.30
C PRO A 103 33.94 -27.31 5.29
N GLU A 104 35.11 -26.76 5.63
CA GLU A 104 35.22 -25.59 6.50
C GLU A 104 35.09 -24.26 5.72
N ALA A 105 35.12 -24.32 4.39
CA ALA A 105 35.07 -23.16 3.50
C ALA A 105 34.24 -23.42 2.23
N PRO A 106 32.96 -23.82 2.36
CA PRO A 106 32.09 -24.01 1.20
C PRO A 106 31.87 -22.71 0.44
N ILE A 107 31.71 -22.82 -0.89
CA ILE A 107 31.21 -21.69 -1.68
C ILE A 107 29.76 -21.45 -1.28
N GLN A 108 29.42 -20.20 -0.97
CA GLN A 108 28.09 -19.78 -0.55
C GLN A 108 27.77 -18.41 -1.16
N CYS A 109 26.53 -18.25 -1.63
CA CYS A 109 25.98 -16.95 -2.00
C CYS A 109 24.68 -16.70 -1.24
N THR A 110 24.47 -15.47 -0.80
CA THR A 110 23.25 -15.07 -0.09
C THR A 110 22.14 -14.79 -1.10
N SER A 111 20.94 -15.25 -0.78
CA SER A 111 19.72 -14.99 -1.54
C SER A 111 19.06 -13.69 -1.07
N ASN A 112 18.24 -13.78 -0.02
CA ASN A 112 17.44 -12.70 0.57
C ASN A 112 17.08 -13.08 2.01
N ALA A 113 16.53 -12.12 2.76
CA ALA A 113 15.81 -12.44 3.98
C ALA A 113 14.35 -12.06 3.92
N MET A 114 13.56 -12.79 4.70
CA MET A 114 12.15 -12.60 4.89
C MET A 114 11.87 -12.34 6.37
N ILE A 115 10.97 -11.40 6.66
CA ILE A 115 10.55 -11.12 8.04
C ILE A 115 9.34 -11.99 8.37
N ALA A 116 9.47 -12.84 9.38
CA ALA A 116 8.40 -13.66 9.92
C ALA A 116 7.88 -13.05 11.24
N GLU A 117 6.56 -12.85 11.33
CA GLU A 117 5.87 -12.54 12.58
C GLU A 117 5.64 -13.86 13.34
N LEU A 118 6.47 -14.12 14.34
CA LEU A 118 6.54 -15.40 15.03
C LEU A 118 6.08 -15.26 16.49
N PRO A 119 4.96 -15.89 16.88
CA PRO A 119 4.56 -15.99 18.27
C PRO A 119 5.51 -16.89 19.07
N GLY A 120 5.77 -16.52 20.32
CA GLY A 120 6.53 -17.33 21.28
C GLY A 120 5.76 -18.50 21.91
N ASP A 121 4.79 -19.08 21.19
CA ASP A 121 3.85 -20.10 21.70
C ASP A 121 4.35 -21.55 21.57
N GLY A 122 5.51 -21.75 20.93
CA GLY A 122 6.10 -23.05 20.65
C GLY A 122 5.41 -23.84 19.54
N ALA A 123 4.39 -23.28 18.88
CA ALA A 123 3.72 -23.90 17.75
C ALA A 123 4.47 -23.64 16.43
N GLU A 124 4.29 -24.54 15.46
CA GLU A 124 4.78 -24.30 14.09
C GLU A 124 3.87 -23.30 13.39
N HIS A 125 4.45 -22.23 12.89
CA HIS A 125 3.80 -21.25 12.03
C HIS A 125 4.42 -21.32 10.64
N ARG A 126 3.59 -21.42 9.60
CA ARG A 126 4.02 -21.57 8.21
C ARG A 126 3.98 -20.24 7.47
N PHE A 127 5.01 -20.00 6.69
CA PHE A 127 5.22 -18.79 5.91
C PHE A 127 5.54 -19.18 4.47
N ASN A 128 5.06 -18.37 3.53
CA ASN A 128 5.38 -18.52 2.11
C ASN A 128 6.33 -17.39 1.69
N GLY A 129 7.22 -17.69 0.77
CA GLY A 129 8.20 -16.72 0.29
C GLY A 129 8.93 -17.17 -0.96
N TYR A 130 9.93 -16.39 -1.35
CA TYR A 130 10.76 -16.65 -2.50
C TYR A 130 12.23 -16.47 -2.12
N ILE A 131 13.08 -17.28 -2.73
CA ILE A 131 14.54 -17.14 -2.71
C ILE A 131 15.05 -16.92 -4.15
N TRP A 132 16.13 -16.15 -4.30
CA TRP A 132 16.74 -15.78 -5.57
C TRP A 132 18.24 -16.16 -5.57
N PRO A 133 18.69 -17.03 -6.47
CA PRO A 133 20.10 -17.21 -6.71
C PRO A 133 20.58 -16.04 -7.57
N THR A 134 21.06 -14.98 -6.93
CA THR A 134 21.45 -13.72 -7.60
C THR A 134 22.68 -13.90 -8.49
N THR A 135 23.10 -12.84 -9.19
CA THR A 135 24.37 -12.81 -9.95
C THR A 135 25.58 -13.13 -9.06
N ALA A 136 25.47 -12.92 -7.74
CA ALA A 136 26.52 -13.34 -6.80
C ALA A 136 26.70 -14.86 -6.70
N CYS A 137 25.73 -15.65 -7.17
CA CYS A 137 25.75 -17.09 -7.20
C CYS A 137 26.42 -17.67 -8.45
N GLU A 138 26.93 -16.86 -9.37
CA GLU A 138 27.66 -17.34 -10.56
C GLU A 138 28.86 -18.25 -10.21
N GLU A 139 29.51 -18.04 -9.06
CA GLU A 139 30.60 -18.90 -8.59
C GLU A 139 30.13 -20.33 -8.26
N LEU A 140 28.82 -20.55 -8.06
CA LEU A 140 28.22 -21.88 -7.82
C LEU A 140 27.80 -22.60 -9.11
N LEU A 141 27.91 -21.96 -10.28
CA LEU A 141 27.53 -22.60 -11.55
C LEU A 141 28.37 -23.84 -11.83
N GLY A 142 27.70 -24.95 -12.16
CA GLY A 142 28.33 -26.25 -12.39
C GLY A 142 28.61 -27.06 -11.12
N HIS A 143 28.17 -26.58 -9.95
CA HIS A 143 28.16 -27.32 -8.69
C HIS A 143 26.74 -27.79 -8.36
N GLU A 144 26.60 -28.88 -7.59
CA GLU A 144 25.33 -29.21 -6.93
C GLU A 144 25.17 -28.29 -5.72
N VAL A 145 23.98 -27.70 -5.57
CA VAL A 145 23.72 -26.65 -4.59
C VAL A 145 22.63 -27.09 -3.61
N ASN A 146 22.81 -26.77 -2.34
CA ASN A 146 21.83 -26.94 -1.27
C ASN A 146 21.45 -25.59 -0.66
N ILE A 147 20.53 -25.60 0.30
CA ILE A 147 20.06 -24.40 1.02
C ILE A 147 20.71 -24.31 2.40
N ALA A 148 21.09 -23.10 2.80
CA ALA A 148 21.43 -22.75 4.17
C ALA A 148 20.52 -21.61 4.67
N VAL A 149 20.20 -21.62 5.97
CA VAL A 149 19.31 -20.67 6.63
C VAL A 149 19.99 -20.09 7.86
N GLU A 150 19.86 -18.77 8.02
CA GLU A 150 20.39 -17.98 9.13
C GLU A 150 19.29 -17.06 9.68
N PHE A 151 19.36 -16.75 10.96
CA PHE A 151 18.36 -15.92 11.66
C PHE A 151 19.01 -14.66 12.23
N ASP A 152 18.39 -13.51 12.02
CA ASP A 152 18.75 -12.22 12.62
C ASP A 152 20.25 -11.85 12.58
N GLY A 153 20.96 -12.22 11.51
CA GLY A 153 22.37 -11.89 11.31
C GLY A 153 23.35 -12.92 11.88
N GLY A 154 22.81 -14.03 12.42
CA GLY A 154 23.54 -15.17 12.98
C GLY A 154 24.60 -14.75 13.99
N ASP A 155 25.77 -15.39 13.90
CA ASP A 155 26.89 -15.15 14.81
C ASP A 155 27.48 -13.72 14.71
N GLU A 156 27.14 -12.96 13.67
CA GLU A 156 27.65 -11.60 13.46
C GLU A 156 26.85 -10.53 14.21
N VAL A 157 25.66 -10.86 14.71
CA VAL A 157 24.81 -10.00 15.54
C VAL A 157 24.62 -10.68 16.90
N GLU A 158 25.12 -10.07 17.98
CA GLU A 158 24.87 -10.58 19.32
C GLU A 158 23.38 -10.48 19.64
N THR A 159 22.67 -11.62 19.53
CA THR A 159 21.28 -11.76 19.96
C THR A 159 21.22 -12.66 21.19
N GLU A 160 20.29 -12.37 22.11
CA GLU A 160 20.03 -13.25 23.26
C GLU A 160 19.19 -14.49 22.88
N THR A 161 18.67 -14.49 21.65
CA THR A 161 17.85 -15.56 21.08
C THR A 161 18.72 -16.73 20.60
N ASP A 162 18.42 -17.93 21.09
CA ASP A 162 19.02 -19.16 20.56
C ASP A 162 18.42 -19.47 19.18
N ALA A 163 19.14 -19.12 18.11
CA ALA A 163 18.73 -19.35 16.71
C ALA A 163 19.90 -19.90 15.87
N PRO A 164 20.11 -21.23 15.83
CA PRO A 164 21.26 -21.83 15.17
C PRO A 164 21.15 -21.70 13.65
N ILE A 165 22.30 -21.46 13.01
CA ILE A 165 22.45 -21.54 11.56
C ILE A 165 22.25 -23.00 11.13
N VAL A 166 21.53 -23.20 10.03
CA VAL A 166 21.20 -24.52 9.50
C VAL A 166 21.72 -24.64 8.07
N ALA A 167 22.50 -25.67 7.77
CA ALA A 167 22.97 -25.95 6.41
C ALA A 167 22.46 -27.32 5.97
N PHE A 168 21.55 -27.36 5.00
CA PHE A 168 20.88 -28.59 4.58
C PHE A 168 21.67 -29.36 3.53
N THR A 169 22.88 -29.79 3.90
CA THR A 169 23.70 -30.66 3.07
C THR A 169 23.50 -32.13 3.45
N THR A 170 23.78 -33.04 2.52
CA THR A 170 23.79 -34.49 2.79
C THR A 170 24.71 -34.86 3.96
N ALA A 171 25.82 -34.14 4.14
CA ALA A 171 26.75 -34.36 5.24
C ALA A 171 26.18 -33.93 6.60
N ALA A 172 25.48 -32.79 6.65
CA ALA A 172 24.87 -32.25 7.86
C ALA A 172 23.46 -32.80 8.14
N GLN A 173 22.87 -33.59 7.21
CA GLN A 173 21.50 -34.09 7.34
C GLN A 173 21.25 -34.78 8.68
N GLY A 174 22.20 -35.57 9.19
CA GLY A 174 22.08 -36.30 10.45
C GLY A 174 22.25 -35.47 11.72
N GLU A 175 22.56 -34.17 11.61
CA GLU A 175 22.72 -33.28 12.75
C GLU A 175 21.39 -33.00 13.45
N ALA A 176 21.42 -32.88 14.78
CA ALA A 176 20.20 -32.73 15.58
C ALA A 176 19.38 -31.47 15.24
N VAL A 177 20.04 -30.42 14.74
CA VAL A 177 19.36 -29.19 14.28
C VAL A 177 18.66 -29.42 12.94
N ASN A 178 19.32 -30.06 11.97
CA ASN A 178 18.73 -30.36 10.67
C ASN A 178 17.57 -31.37 10.78
N GLN A 179 17.69 -32.37 11.66
CA GLN A 179 16.64 -33.38 11.88
C GLN A 179 15.32 -32.81 12.42
N GLN A 180 15.30 -31.55 12.90
CA GLN A 180 14.07 -30.87 13.30
C GLN A 180 13.27 -30.37 12.10
N CYS A 181 13.92 -30.13 10.97
CA CYS A 181 13.26 -29.68 9.75
C CYS A 181 12.68 -30.87 8.98
N LEU A 182 11.39 -30.80 8.64
CA LEU A 182 10.69 -31.78 7.81
C LEU A 182 10.45 -31.22 6.40
N SER A 183 10.69 -32.04 5.38
CA SER A 183 10.30 -31.73 3.99
C SER A 183 8.78 -31.82 3.78
N ALA A 184 8.29 -31.42 2.61
CA ALA A 184 6.89 -31.65 2.22
C ALA A 184 6.46 -33.12 2.29
N LEU A 185 7.40 -34.06 2.11
CA LEU A 185 7.16 -35.50 2.23
C LEU A 185 7.25 -36.01 3.67
N GLY A 186 7.53 -35.14 4.64
CA GLY A 186 7.73 -35.48 6.04
C GLY A 186 9.08 -36.13 6.34
N GLU A 187 10.07 -35.97 5.45
CA GLU A 187 11.41 -36.52 5.63
C GLU A 187 12.28 -35.55 6.44
N PRO A 188 13.01 -36.02 7.47
CA PRO A 188 13.82 -35.15 8.29
C PRO A 188 15.12 -34.73 7.59
N GLY A 189 15.53 -33.49 7.83
CA GLY A 189 16.80 -32.93 7.36
C GLY A 189 16.69 -31.96 6.19
N CYS A 190 15.53 -31.81 5.55
CA CYS A 190 15.24 -30.79 4.51
C CYS A 190 16.33 -30.57 3.44
N VAL A 191 17.00 -31.64 2.99
CA VAL A 191 18.05 -31.54 1.96
C VAL A 191 17.41 -31.50 0.58
N TYR A 192 17.72 -30.46 -0.18
CA TYR A 192 17.24 -30.24 -1.55
C TYR A 192 18.42 -30.03 -2.49
N ALA A 193 18.64 -30.97 -3.41
CA ALA A 193 19.64 -30.82 -4.46
C ALA A 193 19.10 -29.92 -5.58
N ILE A 194 19.79 -28.80 -5.81
CA ILE A 194 19.42 -27.78 -6.80
C ILE A 194 20.51 -27.75 -7.87
N ASP A 195 20.10 -27.91 -9.13
CA ASP A 195 20.96 -27.69 -10.31
C ASP A 195 20.87 -26.22 -10.72
N LEU A 196 21.93 -25.46 -10.44
CA LEU A 196 21.98 -24.02 -10.74
C LEU A 196 22.62 -23.77 -12.11
N GLN A 197 21.93 -23.04 -12.97
CA GLN A 197 22.34 -22.69 -14.33
C GLN A 197 22.36 -21.16 -14.55
N ALA A 198 23.17 -20.70 -15.50
CA ALA A 198 23.20 -19.28 -15.87
C ALA A 198 21.87 -18.88 -16.53
N THR A 199 21.45 -17.61 -16.36
CA THR A 199 20.23 -17.08 -16.99
C THR A 199 20.22 -17.39 -18.50
N PRO A 200 19.10 -17.87 -19.07
CA PRO A 200 19.04 -18.16 -20.50
C PRO A 200 19.30 -16.89 -21.34
N GLU A 201 19.98 -17.04 -22.47
CA GLU A 201 20.31 -15.92 -23.37
C GLU A 201 19.70 -16.10 -24.76
N ALA A 202 19.21 -15.00 -25.36
CA ALA A 202 18.86 -14.94 -26.77
C ALA A 202 19.55 -13.76 -27.45
N ALA A 203 20.19 -14.01 -28.60
CA ALA A 203 20.95 -13.00 -29.34
C ALA A 203 22.06 -12.29 -28.53
N GLY A 204 22.51 -12.89 -27.42
CA GLY A 204 23.54 -12.34 -26.53
C GLY A 204 23.02 -11.39 -25.46
N GLU A 205 21.71 -11.39 -25.22
CA GLU A 205 21.05 -10.68 -24.13
C GLU A 205 20.33 -11.69 -23.23
N ASP A 206 20.36 -11.45 -21.92
CA ASP A 206 19.65 -12.27 -20.94
C ASP A 206 18.14 -12.19 -21.20
N LEU A 207 17.52 -13.36 -21.25
CA LEU A 207 16.07 -13.48 -21.32
C LEU A 207 15.46 -13.15 -19.97
N ILE A 208 14.32 -12.47 -20.00
CA ILE A 208 13.50 -12.23 -18.83
C ILE A 208 12.22 -13.05 -18.92
N ASP A 209 11.63 -13.33 -17.77
CA ASP A 209 10.30 -13.91 -17.69
C ASP A 209 9.42 -13.08 -16.75
N VAL A 210 8.30 -12.62 -17.27
CA VAL A 210 7.35 -11.76 -16.58
C VAL A 210 6.12 -12.58 -16.23
N LEU A 211 5.97 -12.83 -14.94
CA LEU A 211 4.84 -13.58 -14.42
C LEU A 211 3.75 -12.61 -13.97
N HIS A 212 2.53 -12.81 -14.48
CA HIS A 212 1.33 -12.21 -13.91
C HIS A 212 1.03 -12.90 -12.58
N ALA A 213 1.63 -12.42 -11.49
CA ALA A 213 1.61 -13.07 -10.18
C ALA A 213 0.24 -13.03 -9.50
N GLY A 214 -0.59 -12.03 -9.82
CA GLY A 214 -1.92 -11.93 -9.25
C GLY A 214 -2.76 -10.83 -9.87
N MET A 215 -4.06 -10.94 -9.66
CA MET A 215 -5.01 -9.91 -10.04
C MET A 215 -6.09 -9.82 -8.96
N GLN A 216 -6.46 -8.61 -8.56
CA GLN A 216 -7.48 -8.35 -7.55
C GLN A 216 -8.44 -7.29 -8.07
N ALA A 217 -9.72 -7.44 -7.78
CA ALA A 217 -10.70 -6.41 -8.06
C ALA A 217 -10.78 -5.46 -6.86
N GLY A 218 -10.80 -4.15 -7.11
CA GLY A 218 -10.99 -3.14 -6.06
C GLY A 218 -12.37 -3.25 -5.38
N SER A 219 -13.32 -3.93 -6.01
CA SER A 219 -14.60 -4.31 -5.44
C SER A 219 -15.04 -5.67 -5.99
N SER A 220 -15.72 -6.46 -5.17
CA SER A 220 -16.42 -7.68 -5.62
C SER A 220 -17.64 -7.37 -6.48
N VAL A 221 -18.04 -6.09 -6.57
CA VAL A 221 -19.17 -5.61 -7.35
C VAL A 221 -18.68 -4.69 -8.47
N GLY A 222 -18.93 -5.08 -9.73
CA GLY A 222 -18.81 -4.20 -10.88
C GLY A 222 -20.13 -3.45 -11.11
N VAL A 223 -20.06 -2.17 -11.46
CA VAL A 223 -21.25 -1.36 -11.74
C VAL A 223 -21.30 -1.04 -13.23
N LEU A 224 -22.36 -1.44 -13.93
CA LEU A 224 -22.60 -0.95 -15.29
C LEU A 224 -23.33 0.41 -15.19
N PRO A 225 -22.62 1.53 -15.46
CA PRO A 225 -23.21 2.85 -15.30
C PRO A 225 -24.24 3.16 -16.39
N LEU A 226 -25.19 4.04 -16.08
CA LEU A 226 -26.20 4.52 -17.04
C LEU A 226 -25.54 5.16 -18.28
N GLU A 227 -24.50 5.96 -18.04
CA GLU A 227 -23.68 6.58 -19.09
C GLU A 227 -22.34 5.89 -19.25
N ALA A 228 -21.81 5.84 -20.48
CA ALA A 228 -20.53 5.17 -20.77
C ALA A 228 -19.29 5.92 -20.26
N ILE A 229 -19.46 6.93 -19.39
CA ILE A 229 -18.36 7.80 -18.95
C ILE A 229 -17.69 7.23 -17.69
N ALA A 230 -18.40 6.45 -16.88
CA ALA A 230 -17.85 5.86 -15.66
C ALA A 230 -17.20 4.47 -15.89
N PRO A 231 -16.15 4.13 -15.11
CA PRO A 231 -15.57 2.79 -15.11
C PRO A 231 -16.58 1.78 -14.59
N THR A 232 -16.52 0.58 -15.18
CA THR A 232 -17.31 -0.58 -14.76
C THR A 232 -16.70 -1.28 -13.55
N LEU A 233 -15.36 -1.30 -13.47
CA LEU A 233 -14.60 -1.96 -12.42
C LEU A 233 -13.22 -1.32 -12.27
N SER A 234 -12.63 -1.41 -11.07
CA SER A 234 -11.19 -1.18 -10.85
C SER A 234 -10.49 -2.52 -10.61
N ILE A 235 -9.35 -2.73 -11.26
CA ILE A 235 -8.53 -3.94 -11.09
C ILE A 235 -7.09 -3.55 -10.78
N GLU A 236 -6.47 -4.29 -9.87
CA GLU A 236 -5.04 -4.27 -9.62
C GLU A 236 -4.42 -5.54 -10.22
N SER A 237 -3.42 -5.36 -11.08
CA SER A 237 -2.62 -6.44 -11.65
C SER A 237 -1.22 -6.40 -11.09
N ILE A 238 -0.70 -7.56 -10.71
CA ILE A 238 0.60 -7.70 -10.06
C ILE A 238 1.50 -8.45 -11.02
N LEU A 239 2.53 -7.78 -11.52
CA LEU A 239 3.57 -8.36 -12.36
C LEU A 239 4.85 -8.56 -11.56
N THR A 240 5.59 -9.60 -11.90
CA THR A 240 6.89 -9.91 -11.28
C THR A 240 7.86 -10.35 -12.36
N VAL A 241 9.11 -9.92 -12.24
CA VAL A 241 10.15 -10.21 -13.25
C VAL A 241 11.18 -11.16 -12.67
N ASN A 242 11.50 -12.18 -13.46
CA ASN A 242 12.63 -13.09 -13.29
C ASN A 242 13.64 -12.88 -14.43
N GLY A 243 14.88 -13.35 -14.25
CA GLY A 243 15.98 -13.17 -15.20
C GLY A 243 16.78 -11.88 -14.98
N ARG A 244 16.45 -11.11 -13.93
CA ARG A 244 17.14 -9.88 -13.55
C ARG A 244 17.53 -9.90 -12.09
N ASP A 245 18.73 -9.43 -11.78
CA ASP A 245 19.20 -9.40 -10.40
C ASP A 245 18.32 -8.47 -9.54
N PRO A 246 17.66 -8.97 -8.49
CA PRO A 246 16.78 -8.17 -7.64
C PRO A 246 17.51 -7.10 -6.82
N TYR A 247 18.85 -7.11 -6.81
CA TYR A 247 19.67 -6.17 -6.04
C TYR A 247 20.48 -5.17 -6.87
N ILE A 248 20.50 -5.34 -8.19
CA ILE A 248 21.19 -4.45 -9.12
C ILE A 248 20.15 -3.61 -9.83
N ALA A 249 20.02 -2.35 -9.39
CA ALA A 249 19.20 -1.34 -10.05
C ALA A 249 19.97 -0.03 -10.11
N ALA A 250 19.71 0.77 -11.15
CA ALA A 250 20.22 2.13 -11.26
C ALA A 250 19.92 2.91 -9.98
N VAL A 251 20.88 3.72 -9.52
CA VAL A 251 20.62 4.67 -8.43
C VAL A 251 20.87 6.07 -8.93
N ASP A 252 19.82 6.89 -8.94
CA ASP A 252 20.01 8.33 -9.06
C ASP A 252 20.78 8.74 -7.79
N PRO A 253 21.97 9.37 -7.92
CA PRO A 253 22.70 9.88 -6.77
C PRO A 253 21.87 10.78 -5.84
N ALA A 254 20.80 11.39 -6.34
CA ALA A 254 19.85 12.17 -5.54
C ALA A 254 18.98 11.30 -4.61
N ASP A 255 18.79 10.01 -4.91
CA ASP A 255 18.00 9.03 -4.12
C ASP A 255 18.82 8.36 -2.99
N VAL A 256 20.03 8.86 -2.70
CA VAL A 256 20.88 8.29 -1.64
C VAL A 256 20.90 9.25 -0.44
N PRO A 257 20.49 8.80 0.76
CA PRO A 257 20.40 9.66 1.93
C PRO A 257 21.73 10.36 2.25
N GLU A 258 21.69 11.68 2.50
CA GLU A 258 22.91 12.48 2.76
C GLU A 258 23.69 11.98 3.99
N ASP A 259 22.98 11.50 5.01
CA ASP A 259 23.56 10.90 6.21
C ASP A 259 24.29 9.59 5.90
N LEU A 260 23.72 8.74 5.04
CA LEU A 260 24.37 7.52 4.55
C LEU A 260 25.61 7.85 3.71
N ILE A 261 25.57 8.89 2.87
CA ILE A 261 26.74 9.36 2.12
C ILE A 261 27.85 9.85 3.07
N ALA A 262 27.46 10.57 4.13
CA ALA A 262 28.41 11.07 5.13
C ALA A 262 29.08 9.92 5.91
N ASP A 263 28.31 8.89 6.27
CA ASP A 263 28.81 7.72 7.00
C ASP A 263 29.60 6.74 6.12
N GLU A 264 29.25 6.62 4.83
CA GLU A 264 29.89 5.73 3.87
C GLU A 264 30.35 6.48 2.60
N PRO A 265 31.44 7.28 2.69
CA PRO A 265 31.99 7.98 1.54
C PRO A 265 32.31 7.00 0.40
N GLY A 266 31.71 7.20 -0.77
CA GLY A 266 31.84 6.32 -1.93
C GLY A 266 30.67 5.35 -2.16
N ILE A 267 29.60 5.42 -1.36
CA ILE A 267 28.43 4.54 -1.53
C ILE A 267 27.67 4.82 -2.83
N VAL A 268 27.63 6.07 -3.29
CA VAL A 268 27.00 6.47 -4.55
C VAL A 268 27.68 5.77 -5.73
N GLU A 269 29.02 5.82 -5.80
CA GLU A 269 29.78 5.16 -6.87
C GLU A 269 29.64 3.63 -6.82
N ASP A 270 29.54 3.05 -5.62
CA ASP A 270 29.31 1.61 -5.48
C ASP A 270 27.88 1.20 -5.89
N LEU A 271 26.87 2.04 -5.59
CA LEU A 271 25.46 1.84 -5.96
C LEU A 271 25.24 2.00 -7.47
N GLN A 272 26.17 2.62 -8.19
CA GLN A 272 26.15 2.62 -9.66
C GLN A 272 26.56 1.25 -10.23
N PHE A 273 27.12 0.34 -9.42
CA PHE A 273 27.59 -0.98 -9.87
C PHE A 273 28.55 -0.95 -11.07
N GLY A 274 29.23 0.19 -11.28
CA GLY A 274 30.06 0.42 -12.46
C GLY A 274 29.29 0.57 -13.77
N LEU A 275 27.96 0.67 -13.72
CA LEU A 275 27.07 0.89 -14.86
C LEU A 275 26.98 2.38 -15.17
N SER A 276 26.86 2.69 -16.46
CA SER A 276 26.39 4.00 -16.92
C SER A 276 24.88 4.14 -16.72
N GLU A 277 24.38 5.38 -16.70
CA GLU A 277 22.94 5.68 -16.59
C GLU A 277 22.10 4.94 -17.64
N ALA A 278 22.60 4.83 -18.88
CA ALA A 278 21.94 4.12 -19.97
C ALA A 278 21.90 2.60 -19.75
N GLU A 279 22.98 2.00 -19.24
CA GLU A 279 23.01 0.57 -18.90
C GLU A 279 22.08 0.28 -17.72
N ALA A 280 21.98 1.22 -16.79
CA ALA A 280 21.14 1.07 -15.61
C ALA A 280 19.64 1.22 -15.91
N GLN A 281 19.25 2.11 -16.84
CA GLN A 281 17.88 2.17 -17.38
C GLN A 281 17.51 0.92 -18.17
N ALA A 282 18.47 0.34 -18.91
CA ALA A 282 18.24 -0.90 -19.65
C ALA A 282 17.93 -2.10 -18.72
N LEU A 283 18.34 -2.06 -17.44
CA LEU A 283 18.01 -3.10 -16.46
C LEU A 283 16.53 -3.12 -16.06
N ILE A 284 15.78 -2.03 -16.24
CA ILE A 284 14.36 -1.95 -15.87
C ILE A 284 13.44 -1.91 -17.10
N GLY A 285 13.93 -1.39 -18.22
CA GLY A 285 13.17 -1.31 -19.48
C GLY A 285 12.83 -2.66 -20.09
N MET A 286 11.66 -2.80 -20.70
CA MET A 286 11.23 -4.05 -21.34
C MET A 286 12.03 -4.34 -22.63
N PRO A 287 12.40 -5.61 -22.92
CA PRO A 287 13.17 -5.96 -24.13
C PRO A 287 12.39 -5.77 -25.45
N GLY A 288 11.07 -5.68 -25.36
CA GLY A 288 10.14 -5.52 -26.48
C GLY A 288 8.82 -4.95 -26.02
N ALA A 289 7.83 -4.93 -26.91
CA ALA A 289 6.49 -4.46 -26.56
C ALA A 289 5.82 -5.45 -25.59
N ALA A 290 5.38 -4.92 -24.46
CA ALA A 290 4.58 -5.64 -23.48
C ALA A 290 3.32 -4.84 -23.15
N ALA A 291 2.22 -5.55 -22.89
CA ALA A 291 0.96 -4.90 -22.51
C ALA A 291 0.06 -5.75 -21.61
N LEU A 292 -0.77 -5.08 -20.83
CA LEU A 292 -1.86 -5.70 -20.05
C LEU A 292 -3.20 -5.50 -20.76
N ARG A 293 -3.94 -6.59 -20.96
CA ARG A 293 -5.29 -6.60 -21.55
C ARG A 293 -6.31 -7.19 -20.60
N TYR A 294 -7.53 -6.67 -20.67
CA TYR A 294 -8.65 -7.14 -19.84
C TYR A 294 -9.86 -7.52 -20.67
N ALA A 295 -10.55 -8.56 -20.23
CA ALA A 295 -11.77 -9.03 -20.87
C ALA A 295 -12.72 -9.67 -19.86
N ILE A 296 -14.01 -9.77 -20.17
CA ILE A 296 -15.06 -10.25 -19.27
C ILE A 296 -15.94 -11.29 -19.95
N ARG A 297 -16.43 -12.26 -19.16
CA ARG A 297 -17.51 -13.17 -19.58
C ARG A 297 -18.36 -13.61 -18.38
N PRO A 298 -19.55 -14.20 -18.59
CA PRO A 298 -20.33 -14.76 -17.50
C PRO A 298 -19.62 -15.97 -16.87
N THR A 299 -19.67 -16.08 -15.55
CA THR A 299 -18.99 -17.15 -14.80
C THR A 299 -19.51 -18.52 -15.22
N GLY A 300 -18.59 -19.43 -15.57
CA GLY A 300 -18.92 -20.79 -15.97
C GLY A 300 -19.55 -20.90 -17.37
N SER A 301 -19.56 -19.82 -18.16
CA SER A 301 -19.97 -19.84 -19.56
C SER A 301 -18.85 -20.37 -20.47
N GLU A 302 -19.23 -21.04 -21.56
CA GLU A 302 -18.33 -21.35 -22.68
C GLU A 302 -18.23 -20.18 -23.69
N ASP A 303 -18.89 -19.06 -23.41
CA ASP A 303 -18.79 -17.84 -24.23
C ASP A 303 -17.35 -17.31 -24.31
N GLU A 304 -17.06 -16.65 -25.43
CA GLU A 304 -15.81 -15.93 -25.61
C GLU A 304 -15.75 -14.71 -24.68
N TYR A 305 -14.55 -14.41 -24.17
CA TYR A 305 -14.31 -13.18 -23.42
C TYR A 305 -14.51 -11.96 -24.33
N LEU A 306 -15.33 -11.01 -23.88
CA LEU A 306 -15.50 -9.73 -24.55
C LEU A 306 -14.52 -8.69 -23.96
N PRO A 307 -13.87 -7.86 -24.79
CA PRO A 307 -12.80 -6.97 -24.33
C PRO A 307 -13.32 -5.84 -23.44
N LEU A 308 -12.53 -5.45 -22.44
CA LEU A 308 -12.72 -4.24 -21.66
C LEU A 308 -11.69 -3.20 -22.08
N ARG A 309 -12.08 -1.92 -22.12
CA ARG A 309 -11.17 -0.80 -22.37
C ARG A 309 -10.54 -0.35 -21.06
N VAL A 310 -9.31 0.14 -21.11
CA VAL A 310 -8.58 0.63 -19.95
C VAL A 310 -8.40 2.14 -20.05
N GLY A 311 -8.68 2.88 -18.98
CA GLY A 311 -8.36 4.33 -18.94
C GLY A 311 -6.84 4.56 -18.93
N LEU A 312 -6.35 5.49 -19.76
CA LEU A 312 -4.93 5.86 -19.77
C LEU A 312 -4.59 6.73 -18.54
N PRO A 313 -3.51 6.40 -17.79
CA PRO A 313 -3.28 7.04 -16.49
C PRO A 313 -3.05 8.55 -16.52
N ASP A 314 -2.47 9.07 -17.61
CA ASP A 314 -2.06 10.48 -17.72
C ASP A 314 -2.87 11.27 -18.75
N SER A 315 -4.05 10.76 -19.14
CA SER A 315 -4.86 11.40 -20.17
C SER A 315 -5.80 12.45 -19.59
N GLU A 316 -5.44 13.73 -19.74
CA GLU A 316 -6.37 14.87 -19.53
C GLU A 316 -7.65 14.75 -20.38
N THR A 317 -7.59 13.96 -21.47
CA THR A 317 -8.72 13.72 -22.38
C THR A 317 -9.57 12.51 -22.02
N GLN A 318 -9.31 11.84 -20.89
CA GLN A 318 -9.95 10.57 -20.50
C GLN A 318 -9.85 9.50 -21.61
N GLU A 319 -8.72 9.47 -22.33
CA GLU A 319 -8.51 8.50 -23.39
C GLU A 319 -8.50 7.08 -22.83
N ARG A 320 -9.13 6.16 -23.57
CA ARG A 320 -9.24 4.75 -23.20
C ARG A 320 -8.63 3.90 -24.29
N VAL A 321 -7.89 2.87 -23.93
CA VAL A 321 -7.15 1.99 -24.83
C VAL A 321 -7.56 0.53 -24.67
N ASP A 322 -7.19 -0.32 -25.63
CA ASP A 322 -7.45 -1.77 -25.55
C ASP A 322 -6.42 -2.52 -24.68
N ALA A 323 -5.26 -1.91 -24.44
CA ALA A 323 -4.18 -2.47 -23.64
C ALA A 323 -3.31 -1.35 -23.08
N ILE A 324 -2.81 -1.54 -21.86
CA ILE A 324 -1.83 -0.62 -21.26
C ILE A 324 -0.44 -1.14 -21.56
N ALA A 325 0.41 -0.30 -22.14
CA ALA A 325 1.81 -0.63 -22.38
C ALA A 325 2.55 -0.75 -21.04
N VAL A 326 3.35 -1.80 -20.90
CA VAL A 326 4.27 -1.99 -19.79
C VAL A 326 5.66 -1.72 -20.34
N GLU A 327 6.26 -0.60 -19.94
CA GLU A 327 7.57 -0.16 -20.46
C GLU A 327 8.72 -0.50 -19.51
N GLU A 328 8.44 -0.54 -18.20
CA GLU A 328 9.44 -0.76 -17.17
C GLU A 328 8.89 -1.67 -16.07
N LEU A 329 9.76 -2.54 -15.55
CA LEU A 329 9.46 -3.40 -14.41
C LEU A 329 10.70 -3.52 -13.51
N LEU A 330 10.49 -3.33 -12.21
CA LEU A 330 11.54 -3.46 -11.20
C LEU A 330 11.72 -4.93 -10.81
N PRO A 331 12.95 -5.46 -10.79
CA PRO A 331 13.23 -6.82 -10.36
C PRO A 331 13.11 -6.99 -8.84
N GLY A 332 12.84 -8.21 -8.38
CA GLY A 332 12.80 -8.54 -6.94
C GLY A 332 11.57 -8.06 -6.19
N THR A 333 10.66 -7.34 -6.84
CA THR A 333 9.45 -6.79 -6.22
C THR A 333 8.20 -7.07 -7.04
N PRO A 334 7.03 -7.16 -6.40
CA PRO A 334 5.77 -7.07 -7.11
C PRO A 334 5.59 -5.66 -7.68
N ASN A 335 5.44 -5.56 -8.99
CA ASN A 335 5.06 -4.36 -9.72
C ASN A 335 3.54 -4.31 -9.81
N ILE A 336 2.92 -3.30 -9.20
CA ILE A 336 1.46 -3.24 -9.06
C ILE A 336 0.90 -2.16 -9.99
N PHE A 337 -0.03 -2.55 -10.83
CA PHE A 337 -0.70 -1.68 -11.79
C PHE A 337 -2.20 -1.61 -11.47
N ALA A 338 -2.67 -0.42 -11.10
CA ALA A 338 -4.09 -0.16 -10.86
C ALA A 338 -4.73 0.41 -12.14
N HIS A 339 -5.79 -0.25 -12.61
CA HIS A 339 -6.45 0.05 -13.87
C HIS A 339 -7.96 0.18 -13.71
N GLU A 340 -8.52 1.20 -14.35
CA GLU A 340 -9.96 1.35 -14.50
C GLU A 340 -10.44 0.70 -15.80
N LEU A 341 -11.44 -0.18 -15.68
CA LEU A 341 -11.96 -0.95 -16.79
C LEU A 341 -13.34 -0.45 -17.21
N TYR A 342 -13.55 -0.33 -18.51
CA TYR A 342 -14.75 0.25 -19.11
C TYR A 342 -15.41 -0.78 -20.04
N ALA A 343 -16.68 -1.08 -19.78
CA ALA A 343 -17.52 -1.82 -20.71
C ALA A 343 -18.00 -0.89 -21.84
N GLU A 344 -17.44 -1.09 -23.03
CA GLU A 344 -17.75 -0.33 -24.24
C GLU A 344 -18.10 -1.23 -25.42
N GLY A 345 -18.63 -0.63 -26.48
CA GLY A 345 -18.94 -1.33 -27.73
C GLY A 345 -19.77 -2.59 -27.52
N ASN A 346 -19.29 -3.72 -28.05
CA ASN A 346 -19.98 -5.01 -27.98
C ASN A 346 -20.14 -5.51 -26.53
N THR A 347 -19.16 -5.25 -25.67
CA THR A 347 -19.19 -5.63 -24.25
C THR A 347 -20.34 -4.93 -23.54
N ARG A 348 -20.48 -3.61 -23.76
CA ARG A 348 -21.61 -2.84 -23.21
C ARG A 348 -22.96 -3.35 -23.73
N VAL A 349 -23.05 -3.62 -25.04
CA VAL A 349 -24.28 -4.14 -25.65
C VAL A 349 -24.68 -5.50 -25.08
N ALA A 350 -23.71 -6.37 -24.79
CA ALA A 350 -23.97 -7.67 -24.16
C ALA A 350 -24.51 -7.51 -22.73
N LEU A 351 -23.92 -6.60 -21.94
CA LEU A 351 -24.27 -6.37 -20.53
C LEU A 351 -25.55 -5.52 -20.33
N ALA A 352 -25.93 -4.72 -21.33
CA ALA A 352 -27.11 -3.86 -21.30
C ALA A 352 -28.43 -4.63 -21.13
N GLU A 353 -29.50 -3.94 -20.70
CA GLU A 353 -30.83 -4.52 -20.61
C GLU A 353 -31.31 -5.04 -21.97
N GLY A 354 -31.77 -6.29 -22.01
CA GLY A 354 -32.13 -6.99 -23.24
C GLY A 354 -30.95 -7.51 -24.07
N GLY A 355 -29.71 -7.23 -23.65
CA GLY A 355 -28.48 -7.82 -24.18
C GLY A 355 -28.35 -9.31 -23.85
N THR A 356 -27.42 -9.99 -24.52
CA THR A 356 -27.20 -11.45 -24.35
C THR A 356 -26.81 -11.84 -22.94
N TRP A 357 -26.11 -10.95 -22.21
CA TRP A 357 -25.69 -11.14 -20.83
C TRP A 357 -26.48 -10.26 -19.85
N GLY A 358 -27.47 -9.50 -20.32
CA GLY A 358 -28.22 -8.54 -19.52
C GLY A 358 -29.08 -9.15 -18.41
N ALA A 359 -29.30 -10.47 -18.37
CA ALA A 359 -30.01 -11.12 -17.27
C ALA A 359 -29.07 -11.78 -16.24
N LEU A 360 -27.77 -11.75 -16.50
CA LEU A 360 -26.75 -12.42 -15.68
C LEU A 360 -26.13 -11.42 -14.70
N THR A 361 -25.68 -11.93 -13.56
CA THR A 361 -25.08 -11.14 -12.48
C THR A 361 -23.65 -11.58 -12.18
N ASP A 362 -23.32 -12.84 -12.36
CA ASP A 362 -22.00 -13.36 -12.01
C ASP A 362 -21.10 -13.39 -13.26
N PHE A 363 -19.97 -12.71 -13.17
CA PHE A 363 -19.00 -12.59 -14.25
C PHE A 363 -17.59 -12.90 -13.75
N GLU A 364 -16.74 -13.32 -14.67
CA GLU A 364 -15.31 -13.41 -14.46
C GLU A 364 -14.61 -12.41 -15.37
N VAL A 365 -13.71 -11.62 -14.78
CA VAL A 365 -12.82 -10.73 -15.52
C VAL A 365 -11.47 -11.39 -15.60
N ARG A 366 -10.88 -11.40 -16.79
CA ARG A 366 -9.56 -11.95 -17.09
C ARG A 366 -8.62 -10.83 -17.49
N GLY A 367 -7.49 -10.72 -16.80
CA GLY A 367 -6.36 -9.86 -17.18
C GLY A 367 -5.22 -10.71 -17.71
N CYS A 368 -4.66 -10.37 -18.87
CA CYS A 368 -3.54 -11.08 -19.49
C CYS A 368 -2.38 -10.13 -19.73
N PHE A 369 -1.18 -10.57 -19.36
CA PHE A 369 0.05 -9.97 -19.83
C PHE A 369 0.42 -10.56 -21.20
N GLU A 370 0.74 -9.70 -22.16
CA GLU A 370 1.14 -10.06 -23.51
C GLU A 370 2.50 -9.44 -23.80
N ALA A 371 3.48 -10.25 -24.20
CA ALA A 371 4.80 -9.81 -24.61
C ALA A 371 5.10 -10.27 -26.05
N ASP A 372 5.84 -9.45 -26.80
CA ASP A 372 6.32 -9.79 -28.15
C ASP A 372 7.75 -10.35 -28.18
N PHE A 373 8.39 -10.49 -27.02
CA PHE A 373 9.71 -11.07 -26.83
C PHE A 373 9.63 -12.49 -26.24
N VAL A 374 10.72 -13.24 -26.37
CA VAL A 374 10.83 -14.61 -25.85
C VAL A 374 11.04 -14.56 -24.34
N GLN A 375 10.30 -15.39 -23.61
CA GLN A 375 10.42 -15.56 -22.16
C GLN A 375 10.89 -16.99 -21.84
N GLU A 376 11.84 -17.15 -20.92
CA GLU A 376 12.41 -18.45 -20.52
C GLU A 376 13.00 -18.37 -19.09
N GLY A 377 13.27 -19.52 -18.47
CA GLY A 377 13.96 -19.62 -17.17
C GLY A 377 13.07 -20.01 -15.98
N ASN A 378 11.77 -20.21 -16.15
CA ASN A 378 10.87 -20.65 -15.06
C ASN A 378 10.20 -22.00 -15.32
N GLU A 379 10.88 -22.88 -16.06
CA GLU A 379 10.39 -24.20 -16.46
C GLU A 379 9.99 -25.08 -15.26
N GLY A 380 10.68 -24.94 -14.12
CA GLY A 380 10.34 -25.67 -12.90
C GLY A 380 9.36 -24.94 -11.96
N SER A 381 8.92 -23.73 -12.30
CA SER A 381 7.90 -23.05 -11.50
C SER A 381 6.53 -23.71 -11.74
N TYR A 382 5.83 -24.08 -10.67
CA TYR A 382 4.45 -24.60 -10.78
C TYR A 382 3.43 -23.50 -11.12
N ASP A 383 3.82 -22.23 -11.04
CA ASP A 383 3.09 -21.10 -11.59
C ASP A 383 3.19 -21.18 -13.12
N GLY A 384 2.33 -21.98 -13.75
CA GLY A 384 2.40 -22.26 -15.19
C GLY A 384 2.45 -21.01 -16.08
N THR A 385 2.84 -21.21 -17.34
CA THR A 385 3.00 -20.19 -18.40
C THR A 385 1.71 -19.44 -18.81
N ASP A 386 0.65 -19.50 -18.01
CA ASP A 386 -0.57 -18.74 -18.25
C ASP A 386 -0.42 -17.36 -17.61
N ASP A 387 0.00 -16.40 -18.43
CA ASP A 387 0.15 -14.98 -18.08
C ASP A 387 -1.22 -14.28 -17.86
N CYS A 388 -2.29 -15.06 -17.74
CA CYS A 388 -3.62 -14.59 -17.45
C CYS A 388 -4.09 -14.96 -16.04
N ARG A 389 -4.75 -13.99 -15.40
CA ARG A 389 -5.42 -14.16 -14.11
C ARG A 389 -6.89 -13.80 -14.23
N THR A 390 -7.72 -14.48 -13.47
CA THR A 390 -9.17 -14.27 -13.44
C THR A 390 -9.64 -13.88 -12.05
N VAL A 391 -10.58 -12.96 -11.97
CA VAL A 391 -11.30 -12.60 -10.75
C VAL A 391 -12.80 -12.71 -11.00
N GLU A 392 -13.53 -13.24 -10.04
CA GLU A 392 -14.99 -13.27 -10.08
C GLU A 392 -15.56 -11.96 -9.53
N ILE A 393 -16.58 -11.43 -10.18
CA ILE A 393 -17.30 -10.23 -9.79
C ILE A 393 -18.81 -10.44 -9.93
N VAL A 394 -19.57 -9.67 -9.16
CA VAL A 394 -21.01 -9.51 -9.34
C VAL A 394 -21.26 -8.20 -10.06
N MET A 395 -21.87 -8.24 -11.23
CA MET A 395 -22.22 -7.06 -12.00
C MET A 395 -23.62 -6.57 -11.65
N VAL A 396 -23.72 -5.31 -11.23
CA VAL A 396 -24.96 -4.62 -10.93
C VAL A 396 -25.15 -3.49 -11.94
N ARG A 397 -26.37 -3.31 -12.41
CA ARG A 397 -26.71 -2.15 -13.25
C ARG A 397 -27.13 -1.00 -12.38
N GLU A 398 -26.60 0.18 -12.70
CA GLU A 398 -27.16 1.40 -12.19
C GLU A 398 -28.58 1.57 -12.76
N THR A 399 -29.56 1.75 -11.89
CA THR A 399 -30.96 2.02 -12.27
C THR A 399 -31.33 3.44 -11.89
N GLU A 400 -32.08 4.12 -12.75
CA GLU A 400 -32.75 5.36 -12.36
C GLU A 400 -33.76 5.05 -11.24
N SER A 401 -33.58 5.65 -10.06
CA SER A 401 -34.54 5.53 -8.96
C SER A 401 -35.84 6.22 -9.39
N THR A 402 -36.78 5.45 -9.90
CA THR A 402 -38.12 5.92 -10.29
C THR A 402 -39.14 5.25 -9.38
N SER A 403 -39.24 5.71 -8.13
CA SER A 403 -40.39 5.38 -7.28
C SER A 403 -41.18 6.63 -6.97
N ALA A 404 -42.49 6.58 -7.22
CA ALA A 404 -43.49 7.55 -6.79
C ALA A 404 -43.66 7.49 -5.25
N ALA A 405 -42.64 7.92 -4.53
CA ALA A 405 -42.46 7.69 -3.10
C ALA A 405 -42.51 9.00 -2.30
N THR A 406 -42.85 8.88 -1.02
CA THR A 406 -42.86 9.94 0.01
C THR A 406 -41.49 10.62 0.22
N ALA A 407 -40.46 10.22 -0.53
CA ALA A 407 -39.10 10.74 -0.49
C ALA A 407 -38.38 10.55 -1.84
N HIS A 408 -37.48 11.47 -2.18
CA HIS A 408 -36.49 11.35 -3.24
C HIS A 408 -35.08 11.39 -2.64
N GLU A 409 -34.17 10.60 -3.21
CA GLU A 409 -32.80 10.48 -2.74
C GLU A 409 -31.79 10.62 -3.89
N PHE A 410 -30.75 11.44 -3.68
CA PHE A 410 -29.60 11.60 -4.57
C PHE A 410 -28.32 11.12 -3.85
N ASN A 411 -28.25 9.82 -3.62
CA ASN A 411 -27.12 9.21 -2.92
C ASN A 411 -26.06 8.74 -3.93
N ALA A 412 -24.80 8.96 -3.60
CA ALA A 412 -23.67 8.38 -4.32
C ALA A 412 -22.60 7.97 -3.31
N ASN A 413 -22.05 6.78 -3.46
CA ASN A 413 -20.90 6.29 -2.70
C ASN A 413 -19.78 5.92 -3.69
N LEU A 414 -18.56 6.27 -3.33
CA LEU A 414 -17.34 5.80 -3.96
C LEU A 414 -16.39 5.30 -2.88
N GLU A 415 -16.17 3.98 -2.84
CA GLU A 415 -15.07 3.38 -2.10
C GLU A 415 -13.99 2.93 -3.08
N ARG A 416 -12.73 3.21 -2.77
CA ARG A 416 -11.56 2.79 -3.53
C ARG A 416 -10.46 2.31 -2.62
N THR A 417 -9.84 1.21 -3.03
CA THR A 417 -8.59 0.72 -2.48
C THR A 417 -7.55 0.71 -3.58
N ILE A 418 -6.36 1.23 -3.28
CA ILE A 418 -5.28 1.41 -4.25
C ILE A 418 -3.97 1.01 -3.61
N GLY A 419 -3.22 0.14 -4.27
CA GLY A 419 -1.91 -0.32 -3.83
C GLY A 419 -1.92 -1.84 -3.73
N GLY A 420 -1.37 -2.40 -2.66
CA GLY A 420 -1.34 -3.84 -2.49
C GLY A 420 -1.20 -4.26 -1.04
N SER A 421 -0.78 -5.51 -0.84
CA SER A 421 -0.62 -6.07 0.50
C SER A 421 0.43 -5.36 1.36
N ARG A 422 1.43 -4.71 0.73
CA ARG A 422 2.52 -3.99 1.45
C ARG A 422 2.11 -2.60 1.89
N LEU A 423 1.46 -1.85 1.00
CA LEU A 423 0.90 -0.54 1.28
C LEU A 423 -0.31 -0.36 0.38
N ARG A 424 -1.44 0.01 0.96
CA ARG A 424 -2.65 0.38 0.25
C ARG A 424 -3.26 1.62 0.88
N LEU A 425 -3.79 2.47 0.03
CA LEU A 425 -4.63 3.58 0.38
C LEU A 425 -6.08 3.17 0.18
N GLU A 426 -6.88 3.33 1.21
CA GLU A 426 -8.32 3.20 1.16
C GLU A 426 -8.91 4.61 1.23
N THR A 427 -9.71 4.97 0.24
CA THR A 427 -10.45 6.23 0.22
C THR A 427 -11.92 5.91 0.08
N GLY A 428 -12.76 6.59 0.83
CA GLY A 428 -14.19 6.45 0.70
C GLY A 428 -14.87 7.80 0.74
N LEU A 429 -15.90 7.92 -0.06
CA LEU A 429 -16.65 9.13 -0.25
C LEU A 429 -18.12 8.79 -0.34
N GLU A 430 -18.92 9.37 0.52
CA GLU A 430 -20.34 9.13 0.60
C GLU A 430 -21.10 10.45 0.58
N THR A 431 -22.11 10.50 -0.27
CA THR A 431 -23.11 11.57 -0.27
C THR A 431 -24.48 10.95 -0.08
N GLN A 432 -25.22 11.48 0.88
CA GLN A 432 -26.61 11.12 1.13
C GLN A 432 -27.43 12.41 1.05
N ASN A 433 -28.29 12.51 0.04
CA ASN A 433 -29.14 13.68 -0.14
C ASN A 433 -30.57 13.20 -0.19
N ARG A 434 -31.44 13.76 0.64
CA ARG A 434 -32.81 13.30 0.80
C ARG A 434 -33.78 14.47 0.83
N LEU A 435 -34.92 14.29 0.16
CA LEU A 435 -36.04 15.21 0.15
C LEU A 435 -37.29 14.40 0.48
N ASP A 436 -37.95 14.69 1.58
CA ASP A 436 -39.17 14.00 1.99
C ASP A 436 -40.20 14.97 2.56
N THR A 437 -41.30 14.47 3.08
CA THR A 437 -42.36 15.32 3.65
C THR A 437 -41.95 16.05 4.93
N GLU A 438 -40.87 15.63 5.60
CA GLU A 438 -40.37 16.22 6.84
C GLU A 438 -39.36 17.33 6.57
N GLY A 439 -38.61 17.25 5.46
CA GLY A 439 -37.69 18.30 5.03
C GLY A 439 -36.71 17.86 3.96
N VAL A 440 -35.61 18.60 3.86
CA VAL A 440 -34.45 18.27 3.02
C VAL A 440 -33.23 18.06 3.90
N SER A 441 -32.41 17.06 3.57
CA SER A 441 -31.13 16.82 4.22
C SER A 441 -30.04 16.46 3.23
N SER A 442 -28.80 16.83 3.57
CA SER A 442 -27.60 16.55 2.80
C SER A 442 -26.46 16.20 3.76
N ARG A 443 -25.93 14.99 3.63
CA ARG A 443 -24.75 14.51 4.35
C ARG A 443 -23.67 14.15 3.35
N ILE A 444 -22.45 14.55 3.68
CA ILE A 444 -21.24 14.29 2.91
C ILE A 444 -20.23 13.75 3.90
N GLU A 445 -19.58 12.66 3.55
CA GLU A 445 -18.48 12.09 4.32
C GLU A 445 -17.37 11.69 3.35
N GLY A 446 -16.16 12.14 3.62
CA GLY A 446 -14.96 11.68 2.93
C GLY A 446 -13.94 11.20 3.94
N TYR A 447 -13.30 10.08 3.65
CA TYR A 447 -12.24 9.53 4.50
C TYR A 447 -11.09 8.95 3.68
N VAL A 448 -9.94 8.91 4.34
CA VAL A 448 -8.69 8.38 3.84
C VAL A 448 -8.06 7.53 4.94
N THR A 449 -7.75 6.29 4.61
CA THR A 449 -7.11 5.31 5.48
C THR A 449 -5.91 4.74 4.75
N ILE A 450 -4.78 4.62 5.45
CA ILE A 450 -3.60 3.92 4.92
C ILE A 450 -3.46 2.61 5.69
N ALA A 451 -3.41 1.52 4.96
CA ALA A 451 -3.20 0.19 5.50
C ALA A 451 -2.07 -0.53 4.77
N GLY A 452 -1.53 -1.58 5.35
CA GLY A 452 -0.47 -2.34 4.70
C GLY A 452 0.23 -3.30 5.62
N ARG A 453 1.29 -3.91 5.09
CA ARG A 453 2.18 -4.82 5.79
C ARG A 453 3.63 -4.54 5.41
N ILE A 454 4.32 -3.80 6.28
CA ILE A 454 5.77 -3.57 6.18
C ILE A 454 6.39 -4.09 7.49
N GLY A 455 6.79 -5.36 7.47
CA GLY A 455 7.20 -6.11 8.67
C GLY A 455 6.04 -6.47 9.60
N ARG A 456 5.11 -5.55 9.85
CA ARG A 456 3.85 -5.77 10.58
C ARG A 456 2.66 -5.18 9.84
N ASN A 457 1.47 -5.73 10.11
CA ASN A 457 0.22 -5.13 9.62
C ASN A 457 -0.02 -3.79 10.31
N PHE A 458 -0.45 -2.80 9.55
CA PHE A 458 -0.89 -1.51 10.06
C PHE A 458 -2.12 -1.03 9.30
N ALA A 459 -2.95 -0.25 9.99
CA ALA A 459 -4.08 0.47 9.41
C ALA A 459 -4.26 1.75 10.24
N VAL A 460 -4.24 2.91 9.57
CA VAL A 460 -4.38 4.22 10.20
C VAL A 460 -5.37 5.04 9.39
N ASP A 461 -6.44 5.46 10.06
CA ASP A 461 -7.37 6.45 9.54
C ASP A 461 -6.67 7.81 9.57
N VAL A 462 -6.25 8.25 8.39
CA VAL A 462 -5.45 9.46 8.21
C VAL A 462 -6.32 10.69 8.39
N ALA A 463 -7.44 10.72 7.69
CA ALA A 463 -8.36 11.84 7.70
C ALA A 463 -9.80 11.39 7.48
N ARG A 464 -10.72 12.14 8.08
CA ARG A 464 -12.15 12.06 7.81
C ARG A 464 -12.74 13.46 7.91
N ALA A 465 -13.50 13.86 6.91
CA ALA A 465 -14.25 15.11 6.92
C ALA A 465 -15.72 14.79 6.65
N SER A 466 -16.61 15.34 7.48
CA SER A 466 -18.05 15.13 7.35
C SER A 466 -18.78 16.47 7.44
N ALA A 467 -19.76 16.67 6.58
CA ALA A 467 -20.66 17.80 6.63
C ALA A 467 -22.11 17.34 6.47
N GLU A 468 -22.96 17.70 7.41
CA GLU A 468 -24.39 17.40 7.46
C GLU A 468 -25.18 18.71 7.55
N ALA A 469 -26.25 18.80 6.78
CA ALA A 469 -27.15 19.94 6.73
C ALA A 469 -28.58 19.43 6.60
N GLY A 470 -29.50 20.05 7.33
CA GLY A 470 -30.93 19.76 7.27
C GLY A 470 -31.73 21.05 7.30
N ALA A 471 -32.75 21.15 6.46
CA ALA A 471 -33.70 22.24 6.47
C ALA A 471 -35.14 21.71 6.41
N GLY A 472 -35.99 22.18 7.31
CA GLY A 472 -37.39 21.79 7.40
C GLY A 472 -38.33 22.98 7.24
N LEU A 473 -39.63 22.73 7.05
CA LEU A 473 -40.62 23.81 6.98
C LEU A 473 -40.76 24.58 8.31
N ASP A 474 -40.35 23.97 9.42
CA ASP A 474 -40.14 24.65 10.71
C ASP A 474 -38.70 25.20 10.77
N PRO A 475 -38.49 26.52 10.90
CA PRO A 475 -37.16 27.10 11.02
C PRO A 475 -36.35 26.58 12.24
N LEU A 476 -37.00 26.00 13.25
CA LEU A 476 -36.31 25.36 14.38
C LEU A 476 -35.73 23.98 14.05
N ALA A 477 -36.16 23.36 12.94
CA ALA A 477 -35.66 22.07 12.46
C ALA A 477 -34.37 22.20 11.63
N ASN A 478 -33.97 23.42 11.31
CA ASN A 478 -32.75 23.67 10.55
C ASN A 478 -31.52 23.39 11.42
N GLY A 479 -30.63 22.56 10.89
CA GLY A 479 -29.47 22.05 11.61
C GLY A 479 -28.28 21.87 10.69
N TYR A 480 -27.10 22.08 11.26
CA TYR A 480 -25.83 22.03 10.57
C TYR A 480 -24.77 21.38 11.46
N GLU A 481 -24.20 20.30 10.93
CA GLU A 481 -23.14 19.41 11.40
C GLU A 481 -21.82 19.50 10.61
N VAL A 482 -20.67 19.90 11.16
CA VAL A 482 -19.38 19.69 10.47
C VAL A 482 -18.33 19.18 11.42
N SER A 483 -17.59 18.17 10.98
CA SER A 483 -16.44 17.65 11.69
C SER A 483 -15.29 17.32 10.75
N VAL A 484 -14.07 17.56 11.22
CA VAL A 484 -12.84 17.12 10.57
C VAL A 484 -12.00 16.41 11.62
N VAL A 485 -11.62 15.17 11.32
CA VAL A 485 -10.80 14.30 12.14
C VAL A 485 -9.53 13.99 11.37
N ALA A 486 -8.37 14.08 12.03
CA ALA A 486 -7.11 13.62 11.50
C ALA A 486 -6.39 12.76 12.52
N PHE A 487 -5.92 11.58 12.09
CA PHE A 487 -5.22 10.61 12.95
C PHE A 487 -6.00 10.26 14.22
N GLY A 488 -7.32 10.15 14.12
CA GLY A 488 -8.22 9.86 15.24
C GLY A 488 -8.50 11.04 16.19
N GLU A 489 -7.97 12.23 15.93
CA GLU A 489 -8.24 13.44 16.69
C GLU A 489 -9.17 14.40 15.93
N THR A 490 -10.25 14.86 16.56
CA THR A 490 -11.07 15.95 16.01
C THR A 490 -10.27 17.24 15.99
N VAL A 491 -10.03 17.78 14.80
CA VAL A 491 -9.25 19.02 14.58
C VAL A 491 -10.14 20.23 14.31
N PHE A 492 -11.36 20.00 13.84
CA PHE A 492 -12.38 21.02 13.65
C PHE A 492 -13.76 20.43 13.88
N GLU A 493 -14.61 21.22 14.52
CA GLU A 493 -16.01 20.89 14.74
C GLU A 493 -16.81 22.18 14.76
N ALA A 494 -17.93 22.19 14.06
CA ALA A 494 -18.88 23.28 14.06
C ALA A 494 -20.29 22.73 14.01
N SER A 495 -21.16 23.22 14.88
CA SER A 495 -22.58 22.89 14.85
C SER A 495 -23.44 24.12 15.10
N GLU A 496 -24.55 24.21 14.38
CA GLU A 496 -25.50 25.31 14.49
C GLU A 496 -26.93 24.83 14.25
N THR A 497 -27.88 25.45 14.93
CA THR A 497 -29.32 25.20 14.76
C THR A 497 -30.06 26.53 14.84
N GLY A 498 -30.97 26.81 13.91
CA GLY A 498 -31.70 28.08 13.88
C GLY A 498 -32.31 28.40 12.52
N GLY A 499 -33.10 29.47 12.44
CA GLY A 499 -33.99 29.72 11.29
C GLY A 499 -33.31 29.97 9.94
N GLU A 500 -32.30 30.84 9.90
CA GLU A 500 -31.45 31.04 8.73
C GLU A 500 -30.01 30.81 9.15
N ILE A 501 -29.32 29.91 8.46
CA ILE A 501 -27.92 29.57 8.69
C ILE A 501 -27.19 29.89 7.40
N THR A 502 -26.27 30.86 7.45
CA THR A 502 -25.37 31.17 6.34
C THR A 502 -23.96 31.03 6.84
N ARG A 503 -23.17 30.20 6.15
CA ARG A 503 -21.82 29.88 6.56
C ARG A 503 -20.90 29.83 5.35
N GLU A 504 -19.88 30.67 5.39
CA GLU A 504 -18.82 30.72 4.41
C GLU A 504 -17.51 30.60 5.19
N ASP A 505 -16.99 29.38 5.26
CA ASP A 505 -15.78 29.06 6.03
C ASP A 505 -14.87 28.17 5.19
N GLU A 506 -13.58 28.44 5.29
CA GLU A 506 -12.53 27.56 4.79
C GLU A 506 -11.65 27.18 5.98
N PHE A 507 -11.66 25.90 6.35
CA PHE A 507 -10.81 25.37 7.43
C PHE A 507 -9.74 24.47 6.85
N SER A 508 -8.50 24.66 7.32
CA SER A 508 -7.40 23.77 7.04
C SER A 508 -6.42 23.66 8.21
N VAL A 509 -5.79 22.51 8.35
CA VAL A 509 -4.75 22.29 9.35
C VAL A 509 -3.73 21.26 8.88
N ALA A 510 -2.46 21.52 9.15
CA ALA A 510 -1.40 20.56 8.96
C ALA A 510 -1.29 19.59 10.15
N LYS A 511 -1.21 18.30 9.87
CA LYS A 511 -1.03 17.23 10.87
C LYS A 511 0.00 16.23 10.38
N SER A 512 0.72 15.62 11.31
CA SER A 512 1.59 14.48 11.03
C SER A 512 1.44 13.37 12.05
N PHE A 513 1.75 12.16 11.62
CA PHE A 513 1.74 10.94 12.41
C PHE A 513 2.94 10.09 12.04
N ARG A 514 3.61 9.54 13.05
CA ARG A 514 4.77 8.68 12.86
C ARG A 514 4.41 7.26 13.27
N PHE A 515 4.60 6.30 12.36
CA PHE A 515 4.41 4.88 12.62
C PHE A 515 5.64 4.35 13.38
N PRO A 516 5.48 3.85 14.61
CA PRO A 516 6.60 3.22 15.32
C PRO A 516 6.91 1.83 14.73
N GLY A 517 8.18 1.44 14.69
CA GLY A 517 8.59 0.02 14.60
C GLY A 517 8.14 -0.75 13.35
N LEU A 518 8.20 -0.16 12.16
CA LEU A 518 8.15 -0.94 10.92
C LEU A 518 9.53 -1.59 10.67
N GLY A 519 9.57 -2.69 9.92
CA GLY A 519 10.82 -3.43 9.73
C GLY A 519 10.89 -4.16 8.39
N PHE A 520 12.08 -4.21 7.80
CA PHE A 520 12.36 -4.95 6.57
C PHE A 520 13.64 -5.78 6.71
N GLY A 521 13.66 -6.97 6.09
CA GLY A 521 14.85 -7.84 6.10
C GLY A 521 15.79 -7.46 4.96
N PHE A 522 17.01 -7.04 5.25
CA PHE A 522 18.03 -6.66 4.28
C PHE A 522 19.26 -7.55 4.42
N GLY A 523 19.45 -8.50 3.49
CA GLY A 523 20.40 -9.59 3.71
C GLY A 523 20.07 -10.28 5.04
N PRO A 524 21.04 -10.67 5.86
CA PRO A 524 20.71 -11.35 7.12
C PRO A 524 20.30 -10.41 8.25
N VAL A 525 20.24 -9.09 8.05
CA VAL A 525 19.87 -8.13 9.12
C VAL A 525 18.48 -7.55 8.93
N ARG A 526 17.87 -7.08 10.03
CA ARG A 526 16.62 -6.31 10.00
C ARG A 526 16.93 -4.81 10.00
N ILE A 527 16.32 -4.08 9.07
CA ILE A 527 16.31 -2.61 9.04
C ILE A 527 15.01 -2.14 9.68
N GLY A 528 15.12 -1.33 10.73
CA GLY A 528 13.98 -0.61 11.29
C GLY A 528 13.62 0.58 10.39
N LEU A 529 12.34 0.70 10.06
CA LEU A 529 11.79 1.79 9.26
C LEU A 529 10.88 2.64 10.14
N THR A 530 11.04 3.94 10.02
CA THR A 530 10.14 4.95 10.57
C THR A 530 9.39 5.56 9.40
N PHE A 531 8.09 5.29 9.33
CA PHE A 531 7.24 5.95 8.35
C PHE A 531 6.59 7.16 9.02
N GLU A 532 6.81 8.35 8.48
CA GLU A 532 6.12 9.56 8.90
C GLU A 532 5.15 10.00 7.81
N LEU A 533 3.90 10.20 8.18
CA LEU A 533 2.88 10.77 7.33
C LEU A 533 2.61 12.20 7.77
N GLY A 534 2.75 13.17 6.87
CA GLY A 534 2.45 14.57 7.13
C GLY A 534 1.60 15.17 6.02
N GLY A 535 0.70 16.09 6.35
CA GLY A 535 -0.14 16.71 5.33
C GLY A 535 -1.11 17.73 5.87
N GLU A 536 -1.92 18.25 4.96
CA GLU A 536 -3.00 19.17 5.24
C GLU A 536 -4.34 18.47 5.07
N VAL A 537 -5.23 18.70 6.02
CA VAL A 537 -6.64 18.29 5.95
C VAL A 537 -7.51 19.51 6.13
N GLY A 538 -8.62 19.57 5.42
CA GLY A 538 -9.58 20.64 5.61
C GLY A 538 -10.91 20.41 4.93
N ILE A 539 -11.74 21.44 5.04
CA ILE A 539 -13.06 21.49 4.43
C ILE A 539 -13.38 22.95 4.08
N GLY A 540 -13.68 23.19 2.80
CA GLY A 540 -14.21 24.45 2.30
C GLY A 540 -15.73 24.40 2.23
N MET A 541 -16.40 25.48 2.62
CA MET A 541 -17.85 25.49 2.81
C MET A 541 -18.48 26.82 2.40
N GLU A 542 -19.49 26.74 1.55
CA GLU A 542 -20.40 27.83 1.21
C GLU A 542 -21.83 27.32 1.34
N ASP A 543 -22.40 27.46 2.53
CA ASP A 543 -23.69 26.88 2.90
C ASP A 543 -24.71 27.96 3.24
N GLY A 544 -25.90 27.82 2.66
CA GLY A 544 -27.09 28.60 2.94
C GLY A 544 -28.27 27.68 3.22
N LEU A 545 -28.76 27.70 4.45
CA LEU A 545 -29.98 27.02 4.86
C LEU A 545 -30.99 28.07 5.29
N PHE A 546 -32.19 28.03 4.74
CA PHE A 546 -33.27 28.88 5.20
C PHE A 546 -34.61 28.19 5.15
N SER A 547 -35.50 28.65 6.04
CA SER A 547 -36.92 28.34 6.00
C SER A 547 -37.71 29.63 6.09
N THR A 548 -38.65 29.84 5.18
CA THR A 548 -39.40 31.09 5.08
C THR A 548 -40.86 30.86 4.73
N THR A 549 -41.68 31.87 5.04
CA THR A 549 -43.09 31.98 4.63
C THR A 549 -43.29 33.12 3.62
N ASP A 550 -42.20 33.74 3.16
CA ASP A 550 -42.23 34.77 2.13
C ASP A 550 -42.46 34.11 0.76
N ALA A 551 -43.61 34.43 0.15
CA ALA A 551 -44.02 33.86 -1.12
C ALA A 551 -43.06 34.18 -2.27
N ASP A 552 -42.42 35.36 -2.27
CA ASP A 552 -41.50 35.75 -3.33
C ASP A 552 -40.22 34.89 -3.28
N ILE A 553 -39.68 34.64 -2.07
CA ILE A 553 -38.50 33.79 -1.86
C ILE A 553 -38.82 32.32 -2.18
N CYS A 554 -40.00 31.82 -1.79
CA CYS A 554 -40.42 30.46 -2.15
C CYS A 554 -40.63 30.27 -3.65
N THR A 555 -41.07 31.32 -4.34
CA THR A 555 -41.19 31.32 -5.80
C THR A 555 -39.82 31.23 -6.47
N GLU A 556 -38.81 31.93 -5.96
CA GLU A 556 -37.44 31.84 -6.47
C GLU A 556 -36.83 30.46 -6.23
N ALA A 557 -37.02 29.86 -5.05
CA ALA A 557 -36.47 28.56 -4.70
C ALA A 557 -37.12 27.37 -5.45
N LEU A 558 -38.43 27.44 -5.73
CA LEU A 558 -39.20 26.31 -6.30
C LEU A 558 -39.74 26.57 -7.71
N GLY A 559 -39.65 27.80 -8.21
CA GLY A 559 -40.11 28.20 -9.55
C GLY A 559 -41.63 28.31 -9.72
N GLN A 560 -42.42 28.45 -8.64
CA GLN A 560 -43.89 28.62 -8.69
C GLN A 560 -44.47 29.55 -7.60
N ASP A 561 -45.61 30.18 -7.92
CA ASP A 561 -46.19 31.32 -7.17
C ASP A 561 -47.13 30.95 -5.99
N SER A 562 -47.08 29.75 -5.40
CA SER A 562 -48.11 29.34 -4.41
C SER A 562 -47.68 28.38 -3.28
N PHE A 563 -46.70 28.78 -2.46
CA PHE A 563 -46.31 28.04 -1.25
C PHE A 563 -46.57 28.86 0.02
N LEU A 564 -47.09 28.20 1.06
CA LEU A 564 -47.28 28.78 2.41
C LEU A 564 -45.96 28.92 3.15
N ALA A 565 -45.09 27.95 2.95
CA ALA A 565 -43.77 27.87 3.53
C ALA A 565 -42.87 27.06 2.60
N CYS A 566 -41.59 27.38 2.61
CA CYS A 566 -40.57 26.61 1.93
C CYS A 566 -39.29 26.57 2.75
N ALA A 567 -38.46 25.58 2.45
CA ALA A 567 -37.11 25.47 2.96
C ALA A 567 -36.15 25.11 1.83
N GLN A 568 -34.92 25.57 1.92
CA GLN A 568 -33.87 25.28 0.96
C GLN A 568 -32.54 25.06 1.66
N ILE A 569 -31.77 24.12 1.10
CA ILE A 569 -30.33 23.97 1.33
C ILE A 569 -29.66 24.32 -0.01
N GLY A 570 -28.86 25.38 -0.03
CA GLY A 570 -27.84 25.61 -1.05
C GLY A 570 -26.48 25.38 -0.41
N ARG A 571 -25.69 24.44 -0.91
CA ARG A 571 -24.43 24.04 -0.29
C ARG A 571 -23.37 23.78 -1.35
N THR A 572 -22.20 24.35 -1.14
CA THR A 572 -20.94 23.91 -1.76
C THR A 572 -20.03 23.45 -0.64
N THR A 573 -19.76 22.15 -0.55
CA THR A 573 -18.81 21.60 0.42
C THR A 573 -17.68 20.91 -0.32
N THR A 574 -16.45 21.26 0.03
CA THR A 574 -15.24 20.74 -0.58
C THR A 574 -14.31 20.21 0.52
N PRO A 575 -14.50 18.97 0.97
CA PRO A 575 -13.48 18.31 1.77
C PRO A 575 -12.20 18.18 0.95
N PHE A 576 -11.06 18.41 1.59
CA PHE A 576 -9.77 18.25 0.94
C PHE A 576 -8.74 17.57 1.84
N PHE A 577 -7.91 16.76 1.20
CA PHE A 577 -6.86 15.97 1.85
C PHE A 577 -5.60 16.03 1.00
N ALA A 578 -4.51 16.54 1.56
CA ALA A 578 -3.21 16.63 0.90
C ALA A 578 -2.12 16.04 1.81
N PHE A 579 -1.80 14.76 1.63
CA PHE A 579 -0.83 14.03 2.46
C PHE A 579 0.39 13.58 1.67
N THR A 580 1.56 13.77 2.29
CA THR A 580 2.86 13.26 1.89
C THR A 580 3.39 12.33 2.97
N GLY A 581 3.96 11.20 2.57
CA GLY A 581 4.70 10.32 3.47
C GLY A 581 6.19 10.46 3.21
N VAL A 582 6.97 10.36 4.27
CA VAL A 582 8.42 10.16 4.19
C VAL A 582 8.71 8.85 4.92
N ILE A 583 9.42 7.93 4.27
CA ILE A 583 9.96 6.76 4.98
C ILE A 583 11.43 7.06 5.22
N GLU A 584 11.78 7.16 6.49
CA GLU A 584 13.17 7.27 6.93
C GLU A 584 13.53 5.98 7.68
N GLY A 585 14.70 5.44 7.43
CA GLY A 585 15.14 4.25 8.13
C GLY A 585 16.60 4.02 7.88
N GLY A 586 17.25 3.33 8.82
CA GLY A 586 18.65 3.01 8.66
C GLY A 586 19.09 1.94 9.63
N VAL A 587 20.10 1.18 9.23
CA VAL A 587 20.76 0.23 10.11
C VAL A 587 22.25 0.55 10.13
N ARG A 588 22.79 0.61 11.35
CA ARG A 588 24.23 0.68 11.58
C ARG A 588 24.59 -0.36 12.63
N ILE A 589 24.72 -1.61 12.18
CA ILE A 589 25.15 -2.72 13.04
C ILE A 589 26.48 -3.19 12.52
N GLY A 590 27.56 -2.83 13.23
CA GLY A 590 28.92 -3.30 12.97
C GLY A 590 29.33 -3.21 11.49
N PRO A 591 29.25 -4.32 10.74
CA PRO A 591 29.71 -4.36 9.36
C PRO A 591 28.61 -4.01 8.32
N VAL A 592 27.34 -3.79 8.73
CA VAL A 592 26.25 -3.36 7.84
C VAL A 592 25.90 -1.88 8.04
N SER A 593 25.87 -1.13 6.95
CA SER A 593 25.33 0.23 6.86
C SER A 593 24.24 0.25 5.80
N GLY A 594 23.07 0.78 6.11
CA GLY A 594 21.98 0.90 5.14
C GLY A 594 21.07 2.06 5.51
N GLY A 595 20.49 2.69 4.50
CA GLY A 595 19.51 3.75 4.60
C GLY A 595 18.28 3.40 3.77
N VAL A 596 17.15 3.98 4.15
CA VAL A 596 15.92 3.92 3.39
C VAL A 596 15.58 5.33 3.00
N GLU A 597 15.35 5.50 1.71
CA GLU A 597 14.82 6.74 1.17
C GLU A 597 13.50 6.42 0.49
N ALA A 598 12.47 7.14 0.90
CA ALA A 598 11.26 7.27 0.11
C ALA A 598 10.66 8.64 0.29
N ASP A 599 10.40 9.28 -0.83
CA ASP A 599 9.54 10.46 -0.90
C ASP A 599 8.19 10.01 -1.48
N LEU A 600 7.19 9.88 -0.61
CA LEU A 600 5.87 9.38 -0.98
C LEU A 600 4.90 10.55 -1.06
N ARG A 601 4.28 10.77 -2.21
CA ARG A 601 3.12 11.67 -2.31
C ARG A 601 1.86 10.84 -2.22
N LEU A 602 1.19 10.81 -1.07
CA LEU A 602 0.17 9.80 -0.81
C LEU A 602 -1.25 10.20 -1.22
N VAL A 603 -1.64 11.46 -1.07
CA VAL A 603 -3.01 11.86 -1.43
C VAL A 603 -2.98 13.33 -1.75
N ASN A 604 -3.55 13.74 -2.88
CA ASN A 604 -4.05 15.10 -3.03
C ASN A 604 -5.45 15.04 -3.64
N THR A 605 -6.46 15.42 -2.87
CA THR A 605 -7.85 15.19 -3.23
C THR A 605 -8.75 16.31 -2.80
N GLU A 606 -9.65 16.68 -3.69
CA GLU A 606 -10.70 17.66 -3.46
C GLU A 606 -12.03 17.10 -3.97
N PHE A 607 -13.08 17.25 -3.17
CA PHE A 607 -14.40 16.70 -3.48
C PHE A 607 -15.48 17.78 -3.45
N PRO A 608 -15.49 18.72 -4.41
CA PRO A 608 -16.52 19.73 -4.44
C PRO A 608 -17.89 19.09 -4.72
N LEU A 609 -18.76 19.10 -3.71
CA LEU A 609 -20.17 18.80 -3.87
C LEU A 609 -20.95 20.11 -3.89
N GLN A 610 -21.72 20.31 -4.95
CA GLN A 610 -22.69 21.38 -5.09
C GLN A 610 -24.10 20.79 -5.02
N THR A 611 -24.86 21.13 -3.98
CA THR A 611 -26.26 20.74 -3.86
C THR A 611 -27.17 21.93 -3.68
N THR A 612 -28.34 21.85 -4.30
CA THR A 612 -29.45 22.78 -4.07
C THR A 612 -30.71 21.96 -3.94
N LEU A 613 -31.19 21.78 -2.71
CA LEU A 613 -32.38 20.99 -2.37
C LEU A 613 -33.44 21.94 -1.83
N SER A 614 -34.68 21.81 -2.28
CA SER A 614 -35.77 22.72 -1.90
C SER A 614 -37.07 21.96 -1.72
N ILE A 615 -37.85 22.38 -0.73
CA ILE A 615 -39.15 21.83 -0.39
C ILE A 615 -40.13 22.97 -0.14
N GLY A 616 -41.38 22.81 -0.58
CA GLY A 616 -42.46 23.76 -0.34
C GLY A 616 -43.76 23.08 0.03
N ALA A 617 -44.51 23.67 0.96
CA ALA A 617 -45.85 23.23 1.32
C ALA A 617 -46.90 24.21 0.80
N THR A 618 -47.97 23.67 0.22
CA THR A 618 -49.12 24.43 -0.25
C THR A 618 -50.21 24.54 0.83
N GLU A 619 -51.20 25.42 0.62
CA GLU A 619 -52.36 25.56 1.52
C GLU A 619 -53.16 24.27 1.71
N ASP A 620 -53.15 23.39 0.71
CA ASP A 620 -53.86 22.10 0.74
C ASP A 620 -53.08 21.00 1.47
N GLY A 621 -51.90 21.32 2.04
CA GLY A 621 -51.02 20.36 2.73
C GLY A 621 -50.20 19.47 1.79
N ARG A 622 -50.21 19.75 0.48
CA ARG A 622 -49.37 19.06 -0.51
C ARG A 622 -47.95 19.61 -0.44
N VAL A 623 -46.97 18.71 -0.54
CA VAL A 623 -45.55 19.03 -0.48
C VAL A 623 -44.95 18.87 -1.87
N SER A 624 -44.19 19.87 -2.32
CA SER A 624 -43.45 19.80 -3.57
C SER A 624 -41.96 19.95 -3.32
N VAL A 625 -41.15 19.26 -4.13
CA VAL A 625 -39.69 19.26 -4.01
C VAL A 625 -39.02 19.60 -5.34
N VAL A 626 -37.87 20.25 -5.25
CA VAL A 626 -36.93 20.52 -6.34
C VAL A 626 -35.53 20.20 -5.82
N GLY A 627 -34.68 19.64 -6.65
CA GLY A 627 -33.36 19.23 -6.22
C GLY A 627 -32.38 19.19 -7.37
N ASN A 628 -31.19 19.70 -7.15
CA ASN A 628 -30.03 19.52 -8.00
C ASN A 628 -28.86 19.10 -7.12
N ALA A 629 -28.16 18.04 -7.51
CA ALA A 629 -26.94 17.61 -6.89
C ALA A 629 -25.91 17.34 -7.99
N ASN A 630 -24.82 18.12 -7.97
CA ASN A 630 -23.66 17.92 -8.81
C ASN A 630 -22.44 17.62 -7.92
N TRP A 631 -21.80 16.50 -8.18
CA TRP A 631 -20.63 16.05 -7.45
C TRP A 631 -19.51 15.72 -8.41
N ASN A 632 -18.43 16.50 -8.32
CA ASN A 632 -17.21 16.23 -9.05
C ASN A 632 -16.14 15.74 -8.09
N LEU A 633 -15.38 14.78 -8.57
CA LEU A 633 -14.23 14.18 -7.93
C LEU A 633 -12.99 14.67 -8.66
N GLU A 634 -12.08 15.32 -7.94
CA GLU A 634 -10.69 15.43 -8.36
C GLU A 634 -9.82 14.68 -7.34
N LEU A 635 -9.22 13.60 -7.81
CA LEU A 635 -8.51 12.64 -6.98
C LEU A 635 -7.17 12.36 -7.63
N ARG A 636 -6.12 13.01 -7.12
CA ARG A 636 -4.74 12.72 -7.52
C ARG A 636 -4.16 11.72 -6.53
N LEU A 637 -4.09 10.49 -7.01
CA LEU A 637 -3.55 9.38 -6.24
C LEU A 637 -2.11 9.12 -6.66
N ILE A 638 -1.29 9.03 -5.63
CA ILE A 638 0.06 8.47 -5.52
C ILE A 638 0.86 8.13 -6.78
N GLN A 639 2.05 8.70 -6.82
CA GLN A 639 3.24 8.08 -7.39
C GLN A 639 4.30 8.02 -6.30
N GLY A 640 4.94 6.87 -6.13
CA GLY A 640 6.02 6.73 -5.15
C GLY A 640 6.77 5.41 -5.28
N ASP A 641 8.08 5.50 -5.10
CA ASP A 641 8.99 4.35 -5.06
C ASP A 641 9.70 4.32 -3.71
N VAL A 642 9.64 3.17 -3.03
CA VAL A 642 10.35 2.98 -1.77
C VAL A 642 11.54 2.09 -2.02
N ASN A 643 12.74 2.60 -1.75
CA ASN A 643 13.98 1.86 -1.99
C ASN A 643 14.80 1.78 -0.70
N ILE A 644 15.36 0.60 -0.46
CA ILE A 644 16.41 0.41 0.53
C ILE A 644 17.73 0.43 -0.20
N VAL A 645 18.62 1.31 0.22
CA VAL A 645 19.98 1.41 -0.31
C VAL A 645 20.97 1.15 0.82
N GLY A 646 21.93 0.25 0.60
CA GLY A 646 22.86 -0.05 1.68
C GLY A 646 24.07 -0.84 1.24
N ARG A 647 25.05 -0.89 2.14
CA ARG A 647 26.27 -1.66 2.04
C ARG A 647 26.35 -2.67 3.18
N ILE A 648 26.36 -3.94 2.82
CA ILE A 648 26.62 -5.06 3.70
C ILE A 648 28.11 -5.39 3.61
N ARG A 649 28.84 -5.17 4.71
CA ARG A 649 30.15 -5.80 4.91
C ARG A 649 29.96 -6.99 5.82
N PHE A 650 30.59 -8.12 5.53
CA PHE A 650 30.77 -9.20 6.49
C PHE A 650 32.24 -9.58 6.53
N ARG A 651 32.71 -9.85 7.75
CA ARG A 651 34.10 -10.20 8.00
C ARG A 651 34.14 -11.59 8.63
N ARG A 652 33.87 -12.62 7.83
CA ARG A 652 34.20 -13.98 8.27
C ARG A 652 35.70 -14.07 8.54
N ARG A 653 36.06 -14.58 9.72
CA ARG A 653 37.44 -14.73 10.20
C ARG A 653 38.27 -15.66 9.30
N PHE A 654 37.63 -16.42 8.39
CA PHE A 654 38.25 -17.41 7.51
C PHE A 654 37.74 -17.41 6.04
N LEU A 655 36.78 -16.55 5.65
CA LEU A 655 36.27 -16.44 4.27
C LEU A 655 36.40 -15.00 3.73
N ARG A 656 36.40 -14.82 2.40
CA ARG A 656 36.59 -13.54 1.69
C ARG A 656 35.66 -12.45 2.27
N ARG A 657 36.14 -11.19 2.25
CA ARG A 657 35.34 -10.01 2.65
C ARG A 657 34.09 -9.95 1.78
N PHE A 658 32.92 -10.15 2.37
CA PHE A 658 31.67 -9.72 1.74
C PHE A 658 31.65 -8.20 1.89
N ASN A 659 31.63 -7.47 0.78
CA ASN A 659 31.42 -6.03 0.74
C ASN A 659 30.53 -5.79 -0.46
N ARG A 660 29.22 -5.75 -0.22
CA ARG A 660 28.22 -5.62 -1.26
C ARG A 660 27.34 -4.43 -0.97
N THR A 661 27.21 -3.60 -1.97
CA THR A 661 26.25 -2.52 -1.99
C THR A 661 25.02 -3.05 -2.74
N LEU A 662 23.81 -2.78 -2.25
CA LEU A 662 22.56 -3.33 -2.79
C LEU A 662 21.50 -2.22 -2.78
N ARG A 663 20.70 -2.14 -3.85
CA ARG A 663 19.41 -1.41 -3.87
C ARG A 663 18.31 -2.44 -3.98
N VAL A 664 17.37 -2.42 -3.04
CA VAL A 664 16.17 -3.26 -3.07
C VAL A 664 14.98 -2.33 -3.14
N ASN A 665 14.22 -2.41 -4.22
CA ASN A 665 12.91 -1.78 -4.24
C ASN A 665 12.00 -2.55 -3.25
N LEU A 666 11.23 -1.85 -2.43
CA LEU A 666 10.26 -2.49 -1.55
C LEU A 666 8.90 -2.56 -2.21
N PHE A 667 8.51 -1.47 -2.84
CA PHE A 667 7.31 -1.38 -3.64
C PHE A 667 7.38 -0.10 -4.46
N SER A 668 6.80 -0.18 -5.65
CA SER A 668 6.50 0.94 -6.53
C SER A 668 4.99 0.94 -6.77
N PHE A 669 4.43 2.13 -6.89
CA PHE A 669 3.02 2.29 -7.19
C PHE A 669 2.80 3.62 -7.88
N ALA A 670 1.99 3.56 -8.94
CA ALA A 670 1.55 4.71 -9.68
C ALA A 670 0.04 4.59 -9.86
N SER A 671 -0.67 5.65 -9.53
CA SER A 671 -2.10 5.77 -9.76
C SER A 671 -2.36 7.04 -10.58
N PRO A 672 -3.36 7.03 -11.47
CA PRO A 672 -3.69 8.19 -12.26
C PRO A 672 -4.30 9.34 -11.46
N LEU A 673 -4.24 10.54 -12.05
CA LEU A 673 -5.17 11.62 -11.74
C LEU A 673 -6.57 11.20 -12.21
N ILE A 674 -7.53 11.28 -11.32
CA ILE A 674 -8.92 10.94 -11.59
C ILE A 674 -9.75 12.21 -11.47
N GLU A 675 -10.26 12.68 -12.60
CA GLU A 675 -11.31 13.69 -12.67
C GLU A 675 -12.60 13.02 -13.12
N ARG A 676 -13.63 13.05 -12.28
CA ARG A 676 -14.89 12.34 -12.56
C ARG A 676 -16.11 13.09 -12.02
N GLU A 677 -17.16 13.17 -12.83
CA GLU A 677 -18.50 13.51 -12.35
C GLU A 677 -19.11 12.25 -11.71
N LEU A 678 -19.29 12.27 -10.38
CA LEU A 678 -19.86 11.16 -9.60
C LEU A 678 -21.38 11.23 -9.50
N LEU A 679 -21.93 12.44 -9.52
CA LEU A 679 -23.35 12.69 -9.45
C LEU A 679 -23.68 13.93 -10.28
N ASN A 680 -24.68 13.83 -11.15
CA ASN A 680 -25.28 14.97 -11.82
C ASN A 680 -26.75 14.65 -12.01
N ARG A 681 -27.52 14.91 -10.96
CA ARG A 681 -28.94 14.57 -10.93
C ARG A 681 -29.74 15.81 -10.57
N SER A 682 -30.83 15.98 -11.31
CA SER A 682 -31.81 17.01 -11.03
C SER A 682 -33.20 16.41 -11.04
N ILE A 683 -34.03 16.82 -10.10
CA ILE A 683 -35.47 16.62 -10.15
C ILE A 683 -36.11 17.98 -10.45
N ALA A 684 -36.95 18.02 -11.49
CA ALA A 684 -37.83 19.15 -11.70
C ALA A 684 -38.89 19.17 -10.58
N LEU A 685 -39.67 20.24 -10.49
CA LEU A 685 -40.72 20.34 -9.48
C LEU A 685 -41.66 19.12 -9.52
N GLU A 686 -41.66 18.36 -8.42
CA GLU A 686 -42.47 17.15 -8.25
C GLU A 686 -43.25 17.20 -6.94
N GLU A 687 -44.44 16.59 -6.91
CA GLU A 687 -45.32 16.56 -5.73
C GLU A 687 -45.16 15.22 -4.99
N LEU A 688 -44.87 15.29 -3.70
CA LEU A 688 -44.80 14.12 -2.81
C LEU A 688 -46.22 13.71 -2.36
N LEU A 689 -46.48 12.40 -2.31
CA LEU A 689 -47.77 11.80 -1.97
C LEU A 689 -47.99 11.55 -0.48
#